data_AF-A0AAJ2WDS5-F1
#
_entry.id   AF-A0AAJ2WDS5-F1
#
_cell.length_a   1.000
_cell.length_b   1.000
_cell.length_c   1.000
_cell.angle_alpha   90.00
_cell.angle_beta   90.00
_cell.angle_gamma   90.00
#
_symmetry.space_group_name_H-M   'P 1'
#
loop_
_entity.id
_entity.type
_entity.pdbx_description
1 polymer ?
#
loop_
_entity_poly.entity_id
_entity_poly.type
_entity_poly.pdbx_seq_one_letter_code
_entity_poly.pdbx_strand_id
1 'polypeptide(L)'
;MAEENKKENGGMMKVAGFIVDKRNLIFLIFVILTVFSAVSRNWVEVENDLTFYLPDDSETKQGLTLMDDEFVTFGTAKVMLANITYDDAKTLADKVSEIKGVQSLTFDDTAQHYANSSALFDITFDYPEDDEQCVKKLDDVKEALSGQDIFISSTIGQDDSVTIANEMKVIIVIVAIVVVSVLILTSETFAEVPVLIITFLSAAIINMGTNYMCGKISFISNSVTIVLQLALSVDYAIIYCNRYKVEHRTLSIRDAAVVALSKAIPEICASSLTTIGGLVAMMFMKFKIGGDMGLCLIKSIFFSLFSVFLLMPGLLILFGNAMDKTKHRSFVPKINFVGRWDYFSRFVVPPVFLVLVIVAYGFSSDCPYAYGMSSIETPLHNETQIAQQMIDDTFESTNMVALVVPGHDSEKEGKLLAELETYDEVDSTLGLANVEAMGGYMLTDRLTPRQFSELLDIDYEVAELLYGAYAVDGAAYGKIVGGLSNYSVALIDMFMFLYDEVQEGYVTLDDELMDTLDNAYIQMSAAKKQLRGENYDRMLVYLTLPESGDKTYEFLDKIHEIADKYYPDDTDDIYVVGNSTNEYDFKKSFAEDNVVVSVLSILIVLVVLLGTFKSVGMPILLIIVIQGSIWINFAVPTIIDSPLFFLSYLIVSSIQMGANIDYAIVISSRFLEVKDTMPKRDAIIDTLNFAFPTIITSGSMMAAAGILIGQMTSNAAIVGIGQSLGRGTIISIFIVMFILPQLLLIGERIIDKTSFSVKNPIPRHESTGRKVVVSGIVRGEIHGTINGVVNAVVDGDVDLSVISGNVRDADSGDTVSEAPKRITGAVVESTANETDDSPEGGEE
;
A
#
# COMPACT_ATOMS: atom_id res chain seq x y z
N MET A 1 7.30 -45.73 -17.24
CA MET A 1 7.13 -44.42 -16.58
C MET A 1 6.62 -43.29 -17.49
N ALA A 2 6.98 -43.22 -18.79
CA ALA A 2 6.44 -42.19 -19.70
C ALA A 2 4.97 -42.43 -20.14
N GLU A 3 4.45 -43.66 -20.05
CA GLU A 3 3.05 -43.97 -20.41
C GLU A 3 2.04 -43.85 -19.26
N GLU A 4 2.46 -43.92 -18.00
CA GLU A 4 1.54 -43.76 -16.85
C GLU A 4 1.14 -42.29 -16.63
N ASN A 5 2.05 -41.34 -16.84
CA ASN A 5 1.74 -39.91 -16.75
C ASN A 5 0.84 -39.38 -17.89
N LYS A 6 0.55 -40.20 -18.91
CA LYS A 6 -0.37 -39.84 -20.02
C LYS A 6 -1.85 -39.91 -19.64
N LYS A 7 -2.22 -40.68 -18.59
CA LYS A 7 -3.63 -40.94 -18.26
C LYS A 7 -4.27 -39.95 -17.28
N GLU A 8 -3.51 -39.31 -16.39
CA GLU A 8 -4.08 -38.37 -15.40
C GLU A 8 -4.19 -36.90 -15.88
N ASN A 9 -3.40 -36.45 -16.87
CA ASN A 9 -3.33 -35.04 -17.30
C ASN A 9 -3.82 -34.75 -18.74
N GLY A 10 -4.65 -35.61 -19.32
CA GLY A 10 -5.05 -35.52 -20.74
C GLY A 10 -5.72 -34.20 -21.15
N GLY A 11 -6.44 -33.54 -20.25
CA GLY A 11 -7.09 -32.24 -20.51
C GLY A 11 -6.09 -31.08 -20.55
N MET A 12 -5.28 -30.93 -19.51
CA MET A 12 -4.29 -29.85 -19.42
C MET A 12 -3.20 -29.97 -20.50
N MET A 13 -2.82 -31.19 -20.86
CA MET A 13 -1.88 -31.43 -21.96
C MET A 13 -2.41 -30.95 -23.32
N LYS A 14 -3.72 -31.08 -23.58
CA LYS A 14 -4.36 -30.58 -24.81
C LYS A 14 -4.36 -29.05 -24.85
N VAL A 15 -4.67 -28.40 -23.72
CA VAL A 15 -4.65 -26.94 -23.58
C VAL A 15 -3.23 -26.41 -23.82
N ALA A 16 -2.24 -26.97 -23.13
CA ALA A 16 -0.84 -26.59 -23.30
C ALA A 16 -0.35 -26.79 -24.75
N GLY A 17 -0.73 -27.91 -25.38
CA GLY A 17 -0.42 -28.18 -26.79
C GLY A 17 -1.01 -27.13 -27.73
N PHE A 18 -2.28 -26.77 -27.53
CA PHE A 18 -2.95 -25.75 -28.35
C PHE A 18 -2.25 -24.39 -28.26
N ILE A 19 -1.90 -23.94 -27.05
CA ILE A 19 -1.19 -22.67 -26.82
C ILE A 19 0.15 -22.66 -27.57
N VAL A 20 0.95 -23.72 -27.39
CA VAL A 20 2.27 -23.87 -27.99
C VAL A 20 2.21 -23.92 -29.53
N ASP A 21 1.23 -24.63 -30.08
CA ASP A 21 1.07 -24.79 -31.53
C ASP A 21 0.56 -23.50 -32.21
N LYS A 22 -0.21 -22.67 -31.49
CA LYS A 22 -0.76 -21.40 -31.99
C LYS A 22 0.08 -20.17 -31.64
N ARG A 23 1.34 -20.34 -31.21
CA ARG A 23 2.24 -19.25 -30.77
C ARG A 23 2.29 -18.00 -31.68
N ASN A 24 2.28 -18.16 -33.00
CA ASN A 24 2.36 -17.01 -33.93
C ASN A 24 1.12 -16.11 -33.85
N LEU A 25 -0.07 -16.69 -33.64
CA LEU A 25 -1.30 -15.93 -33.42
C LEU A 25 -1.25 -15.20 -32.07
N ILE A 26 -0.76 -15.88 -31.05
CA ILE A 26 -0.59 -15.30 -29.71
C ILE A 26 0.38 -14.11 -29.76
N PHE A 27 1.51 -14.24 -30.45
CA PHE A 27 2.45 -13.13 -30.66
C PHE A 27 1.78 -11.92 -31.33
N LEU A 28 0.98 -12.14 -32.38
CA LEU A 28 0.24 -11.06 -33.04
C LEU A 28 -0.71 -10.36 -32.07
N ILE A 29 -1.48 -11.11 -31.27
CA ILE A 29 -2.41 -10.55 -30.27
C ILE A 29 -1.65 -9.74 -29.23
N PHE A 30 -0.55 -10.26 -28.68
CA PHE A 30 0.25 -9.55 -27.67
C PHE A 30 0.89 -8.28 -28.22
N VAL A 31 1.35 -8.28 -29.47
CA VAL A 31 1.87 -7.06 -30.12
C VAL A 31 0.78 -6.00 -30.23
N ILE A 32 -0.42 -6.38 -30.70
CA ILE A 32 -1.56 -5.45 -30.80
C ILE A 32 -1.93 -4.89 -29.42
N LEU A 33 -2.07 -5.77 -28.41
CA LEU A 33 -2.39 -5.37 -27.05
C LEU A 33 -1.33 -4.44 -26.45
N THR A 34 -0.05 -4.73 -26.65
CA THR A 34 1.06 -3.92 -26.11
C THR A 34 1.09 -2.55 -26.78
N VAL A 35 0.92 -2.47 -28.10
CA VAL A 35 0.89 -1.19 -28.84
C VAL A 35 -0.33 -0.36 -28.43
N PHE A 36 -1.51 -0.97 -28.36
CA PHE A 36 -2.71 -0.28 -27.89
C PHE A 36 -2.53 0.24 -26.46
N SER A 37 -2.01 -0.60 -25.56
CA SER A 37 -1.80 -0.26 -24.15
C SER A 37 -0.76 0.85 -23.97
N ALA A 38 0.25 0.92 -24.83
CA ALA A 38 1.22 2.01 -24.82
C ALA A 38 0.59 3.37 -25.18
N VAL A 39 -0.45 3.38 -26.02
CA VAL A 39 -1.20 4.61 -26.37
C VAL A 39 -2.22 4.96 -25.29
N SER A 40 -2.99 3.98 -24.81
CA SER A 40 -4.05 4.20 -23.82
C SER A 40 -3.53 4.55 -22.43
N ARG A 41 -2.24 4.34 -22.15
CA ARG A 41 -1.57 4.86 -20.93
C ARG A 41 -1.75 6.37 -20.76
N ASN A 42 -1.80 7.13 -21.85
CA ASN A 42 -1.97 8.59 -21.79
C ASN A 42 -3.43 9.02 -21.51
N TRP A 43 -4.36 8.07 -21.39
CA TRP A 43 -5.76 8.33 -21.06
C TRP A 43 -6.07 8.07 -19.57
N VAL A 44 -5.05 7.76 -18.77
CA VAL A 44 -5.20 7.48 -17.34
C VAL A 44 -5.20 8.80 -16.57
N GLU A 45 -6.26 9.05 -15.80
CA GLU A 45 -6.34 10.15 -14.85
C GLU A 45 -5.85 9.70 -13.48
N VAL A 46 -5.04 10.53 -12.83
CA VAL A 46 -4.42 10.22 -11.53
C VAL A 46 -4.90 11.23 -10.50
N GLU A 47 -5.40 10.72 -9.37
CA GLU A 47 -5.87 11.52 -8.23
C GLU A 47 -4.81 11.54 -7.12
N ASN A 48 -4.53 12.73 -6.60
CA ASN A 48 -3.44 12.95 -5.65
C ASN A 48 -3.96 13.14 -4.23
N ASP A 49 -5.21 13.60 -4.08
CA ASP A 49 -5.80 13.82 -2.77
C ASP A 49 -6.25 12.50 -2.13
N LEU A 50 -5.77 12.25 -0.90
CA LEU A 50 -6.17 11.09 -0.11
C LEU A 50 -7.61 11.21 0.41
N THR A 51 -8.10 12.43 0.67
CA THR A 51 -9.48 12.67 1.13
C THR A 51 -10.49 12.29 0.05
N PHE A 52 -10.09 12.30 -1.23
CA PHE A 52 -10.91 11.78 -2.32
C PHE A 52 -11.37 10.34 -2.10
N TYR A 53 -10.54 9.54 -1.43
CA TYR A 53 -10.76 8.12 -1.18
C TYR A 53 -11.48 7.82 0.14
N LEU A 54 -11.85 8.84 0.91
CA LEU A 54 -12.67 8.65 2.10
C LEU A 54 -14.07 8.13 1.73
N PRO A 55 -14.74 7.44 2.68
CA PRO A 55 -16.14 7.07 2.51
C PRO A 55 -17.04 8.29 2.29
N ASP A 56 -18.08 8.14 1.46
CA ASP A 56 -18.99 9.25 1.13
C ASP A 56 -19.86 9.68 2.34
N ASP A 57 -19.95 8.82 3.36
CA ASP A 57 -20.59 9.05 4.65
C ASP A 57 -19.66 9.64 5.72
N SER A 58 -18.38 9.86 5.40
CA SER A 58 -17.44 10.49 6.34
C SER A 58 -17.66 12.00 6.43
N GLU A 59 -17.46 12.52 7.64
CA GLU A 59 -17.65 13.94 7.93
C GLU A 59 -16.70 14.80 7.13
N THR A 60 -15.41 14.44 7.09
CA THR A 60 -14.41 15.13 6.27
C THR A 60 -14.85 15.23 4.81
N LYS A 61 -15.37 14.13 4.21
CA LYS A 61 -15.74 14.13 2.80
C LYS A 61 -16.93 15.04 2.52
N GLN A 62 -17.94 15.00 3.39
CA GLN A 62 -19.12 15.84 3.27
C GLN A 62 -18.78 17.31 3.51
N GLY A 63 -18.02 17.60 4.56
CA GLY A 63 -17.57 18.94 4.91
C GLY A 63 -16.67 19.57 3.84
N LEU A 64 -15.72 18.83 3.26
CA LEU A 64 -14.90 19.33 2.16
C LEU A 64 -15.73 19.60 0.89
N THR A 65 -16.65 18.68 0.55
CA THR A 65 -17.54 18.87 -0.61
C THR A 65 -18.43 20.09 -0.41
N LEU A 66 -18.97 20.27 0.80
CA LEU A 66 -19.75 21.44 1.17
C LEU A 66 -18.91 22.72 1.13
N MET A 67 -17.65 22.65 1.58
CA MET A 67 -16.72 23.77 1.52
C MET A 67 -16.47 24.23 0.08
N ASP A 68 -16.29 23.30 -0.85
CA ASP A 68 -16.09 23.59 -2.27
C ASP A 68 -17.36 24.12 -2.96
N ASP A 69 -18.55 23.66 -2.54
CA ASP A 69 -19.83 24.05 -3.13
C ASP A 69 -20.32 25.43 -2.64
N GLU A 70 -20.12 25.75 -1.36
CA GLU A 70 -20.70 26.93 -0.70
C GLU A 70 -19.72 28.09 -0.53
N PHE A 71 -18.40 27.83 -0.44
CA PHE A 71 -17.40 28.85 -0.11
C PHE A 71 -16.32 28.97 -1.19
N VAL A 72 -15.73 30.17 -1.30
CA VAL A 72 -14.59 30.39 -2.20
C VAL A 72 -13.29 30.22 -1.41
N THR A 73 -12.50 29.21 -1.78
CA THR A 73 -11.13 29.02 -1.27
C THR A 73 -10.15 29.78 -2.15
N PHE A 74 -9.65 30.90 -1.63
CA PHE A 74 -8.63 31.69 -2.29
C PHE A 74 -7.26 31.02 -2.13
N GLY A 75 -6.41 31.14 -3.14
CA GLY A 75 -5.04 30.64 -3.04
C GLY A 75 -4.30 31.38 -1.92
N THR A 76 -3.58 30.62 -1.08
CA THR A 76 -2.73 31.16 -0.01
C THR A 76 -1.29 30.66 -0.12
N ALA A 77 -0.34 31.45 0.34
CA ALA A 77 1.06 31.09 0.42
C ALA A 77 1.72 31.66 1.67
N LYS A 78 2.46 30.83 2.39
CA LYS A 78 3.38 31.24 3.45
C LYS A 78 4.77 31.40 2.87
N VAL A 79 5.34 32.61 2.97
CA VAL A 79 6.66 32.93 2.41
C VAL A 79 7.58 33.36 3.53
N MET A 80 8.56 32.52 3.88
CA MET A 80 9.60 32.85 4.83
C MET A 80 10.82 33.45 4.13
N LEU A 81 11.27 34.61 4.62
CA LEU A 81 12.53 35.23 4.26
C LEU A 81 13.53 35.03 5.39
N ALA A 82 14.62 34.33 5.11
CA ALA A 82 15.66 34.09 6.09
C ALA A 82 16.70 35.23 6.14
N ASN A 83 17.24 35.48 7.34
CA ASN A 83 18.33 36.43 7.58
C ASN A 83 18.01 37.87 7.14
N ILE A 84 16.83 38.36 7.53
CA ILE A 84 16.34 39.70 7.21
C ILE A 84 16.02 40.51 8.47
N THR A 85 16.26 41.82 8.40
CA THR A 85 15.85 42.74 9.48
C THR A 85 14.35 43.02 9.39
N TYR A 86 13.72 43.33 10.52
CA TYR A 86 12.28 43.66 10.55
C TYR A 86 11.92 44.83 9.62
N ASP A 87 12.74 45.89 9.61
CA ASP A 87 12.49 47.09 8.80
C ASP A 87 12.59 46.79 7.29
N ASP A 88 13.55 45.94 6.88
CA ASP A 88 13.70 45.51 5.49
C ASP A 88 12.55 44.58 5.09
N ALA A 89 12.14 43.67 5.97
CA ALA A 89 11.01 42.77 5.74
C ALA A 89 9.71 43.56 5.57
N LYS A 90 9.46 44.57 6.42
CA LYS A 90 8.30 45.45 6.31
C LYS A 90 8.26 46.19 4.97
N THR A 91 9.39 46.72 4.52
CA THR A 91 9.49 47.40 3.22
C THR A 91 9.18 46.44 2.06
N LEU A 92 9.59 45.17 2.16
CA LEU A 92 9.26 44.15 1.17
C LEU A 92 7.79 43.72 1.24
N ALA A 93 7.22 43.60 2.43
CA ALA A 93 5.81 43.30 2.65
C ALA A 93 4.91 44.36 1.99
N ASP A 94 5.22 45.65 2.17
CA ASP A 94 4.51 46.75 1.51
C ASP A 94 4.59 46.62 -0.02
N LYS A 95 5.78 46.36 -0.55
CA LYS A 95 6.00 46.17 -2.00
C LYS A 95 5.25 44.95 -2.56
N VAL A 96 5.14 43.86 -1.81
CA VAL A 96 4.39 42.67 -2.20
C VAL A 96 2.89 42.92 -2.16
N SER A 97 2.42 43.69 -1.17
CA SER A 97 1.01 44.07 -1.04
C SER A 97 0.51 44.95 -2.20
N GLU A 98 1.40 45.74 -2.81
CA GLU A 98 1.08 46.54 -4.02
C GLU A 98 0.97 45.70 -5.31
N ILE A 99 1.34 44.41 -5.28
CA ILE A 99 1.27 43.55 -6.47
C ILE A 99 -0.19 43.29 -6.81
N LYS A 100 -0.61 43.72 -8.01
CA LYS A 100 -1.95 43.46 -8.52
C LYS A 100 -2.24 41.95 -8.57
N GLY A 101 -3.23 41.52 -7.78
CA GLY A 101 -3.67 40.14 -7.63
C GLY A 101 -3.33 39.52 -6.26
N VAL A 102 -2.60 40.25 -5.40
CA VAL A 102 -2.49 39.97 -3.97
C VAL A 102 -3.66 40.67 -3.27
N GLN A 103 -4.52 39.88 -2.61
CA GLN A 103 -5.69 40.38 -1.89
C GLN A 103 -5.29 40.97 -0.53
N SER A 104 -4.46 40.23 0.20
CA SER A 104 -3.97 40.63 1.51
C SER A 104 -2.61 39.98 1.79
N LEU A 105 -1.83 40.67 2.62
CA LEU A 105 -0.59 40.16 3.18
C LEU A 105 -0.58 40.51 4.66
N THR A 106 -0.37 39.50 5.51
CA THR A 106 -0.24 39.67 6.96
C THR A 106 1.22 39.55 7.37
N PHE A 107 1.73 40.56 8.06
CA PHE A 107 3.07 40.59 8.66
C PHE A 107 3.09 41.57 9.83
N ASP A 108 3.53 41.13 11.00
CA ASP A 108 3.62 41.94 12.22
C ASP A 108 4.89 41.63 13.04
N ASP A 109 5.07 42.34 14.18
CA ASP A 109 6.20 42.17 15.11
C ASP A 109 5.97 41.05 16.15
N THR A 110 5.01 40.15 15.91
CA THR A 110 4.80 39.01 16.80
C THR A 110 5.78 37.89 16.49
N ALA A 111 5.97 36.97 17.44
CA ALA A 111 6.80 35.79 17.24
C ALA A 111 6.26 34.85 16.14
N GLN A 112 4.99 34.99 15.75
CA GLN A 112 4.37 34.22 14.66
C GLN A 112 4.85 34.68 13.28
N HIS A 113 5.17 35.97 13.12
CA HIS A 113 5.60 36.55 11.85
C HIS A 113 7.07 36.98 11.81
N TYR A 114 7.72 37.19 12.96
CA TYR A 114 9.14 37.53 13.03
C TYR A 114 9.86 36.78 14.16
N ALA A 115 10.71 35.82 13.78
CA ALA A 115 11.46 34.98 14.71
C ALA A 115 12.84 34.63 14.13
N ASN A 116 13.86 34.52 14.99
CA ASN A 116 15.22 34.09 14.60
C ASN A 116 15.85 34.85 13.41
N SER A 117 15.55 36.14 13.26
CA SER A 117 15.95 36.95 12.09
C SER A 117 15.38 36.45 10.75
N SER A 118 14.23 35.80 10.81
CA SER A 118 13.41 35.41 9.66
C SER A 118 12.06 36.12 9.75
N ALA A 119 11.49 36.46 8.60
CA ALA A 119 10.15 37.04 8.47
C ALA A 119 9.24 36.06 7.73
N LEU A 120 8.02 35.86 8.21
CA LEU A 120 6.99 35.04 7.57
C LEU A 120 5.88 35.95 7.04
N PHE A 121 5.61 35.88 5.73
CA PHE A 121 4.50 36.58 5.11
C PHE A 121 3.38 35.58 4.80
N ASP A 122 2.20 35.84 5.35
CA ASP A 122 0.97 35.11 5.00
C ASP A 122 0.24 35.88 3.89
N ILE A 123 0.24 35.31 2.68
CA ILE A 123 -0.26 35.97 1.47
C ILE A 123 -1.53 35.27 1.00
N THR A 124 -2.59 36.04 0.75
CA THR A 124 -3.83 35.58 0.11
C THR A 124 -3.97 36.26 -1.25
N PHE A 125 -4.29 35.49 -2.29
CA PHE A 125 -4.45 35.99 -3.66
C PHE A 125 -5.93 36.28 -3.99
N ASP A 126 -6.17 37.15 -4.97
CA ASP A 126 -7.52 37.51 -5.46
C ASP A 126 -8.22 36.40 -6.26
N TYR A 127 -7.56 35.25 -6.41
CA TYR A 127 -7.98 34.16 -7.29
C TYR A 127 -8.21 32.88 -6.48
N PRO A 128 -9.16 32.03 -6.91
CA PRO A 128 -9.26 30.67 -6.41
C PRO A 128 -7.92 29.93 -6.54
N GLU A 129 -7.68 29.00 -5.63
CA GLU A 129 -6.44 28.21 -5.59
C GLU A 129 -6.14 27.49 -6.91
N ASP A 130 -7.17 26.99 -7.58
CA ASP A 130 -7.08 26.24 -8.84
C ASP A 130 -6.88 27.10 -10.10
N ASP A 131 -6.90 28.44 -10.00
CA ASP A 131 -6.73 29.31 -11.16
C ASP A 131 -5.25 29.39 -11.57
N GLU A 132 -4.95 29.18 -12.86
CA GLU A 132 -3.61 29.36 -13.42
C GLU A 132 -3.03 30.77 -13.18
N GLN A 133 -3.88 31.78 -12.97
CA GLN A 133 -3.46 33.13 -12.59
C GLN A 133 -2.80 33.16 -11.23
N CYS A 134 -3.25 32.33 -10.28
CA CYS A 134 -2.69 32.25 -8.93
C CYS A 134 -1.21 31.85 -8.96
N VAL A 135 -0.87 30.86 -9.81
CA VAL A 135 0.53 30.42 -10.05
C VAL A 135 1.39 31.56 -10.58
N LYS A 136 0.90 32.32 -11.57
CA LYS A 136 1.63 33.47 -12.13
C LYS A 136 1.86 34.55 -11.08
N LYS A 137 0.88 34.77 -10.20
CA LYS A 137 0.99 35.77 -9.13
C LYS A 137 1.97 35.36 -8.06
N LEU A 138 1.99 34.09 -7.69
CA LEU A 138 3.02 33.55 -6.81
C LEU A 138 4.43 33.71 -7.41
N ASP A 139 4.57 33.56 -8.73
CA ASP A 139 5.84 33.83 -9.42
C ASP A 139 6.20 35.32 -9.45
N ASP A 140 5.23 36.23 -9.62
CA ASP A 140 5.44 37.68 -9.47
C ASP A 140 5.94 38.03 -8.05
N VAL A 141 5.39 37.38 -7.01
CA VAL A 141 5.85 37.52 -5.62
C VAL A 141 7.30 37.03 -5.46
N LYS A 142 7.63 35.85 -6.01
CA LYS A 142 9.01 35.33 -6.01
C LYS A 142 9.99 36.31 -6.68
N GLU A 143 9.59 36.92 -7.80
CA GLU A 143 10.42 37.90 -8.50
C GLU A 143 10.58 39.19 -7.68
N ALA A 144 9.52 39.66 -7.02
CA ALA A 144 9.57 40.85 -6.17
C ALA A 144 10.52 40.70 -4.97
N LEU A 145 10.66 39.48 -4.46
CA LEU A 145 11.55 39.06 -3.36
C LEU A 145 12.92 38.55 -3.84
N SER A 146 13.22 38.69 -5.14
CA SER A 146 14.50 38.22 -5.71
C SER A 146 15.72 38.84 -5.01
N GLY A 147 16.65 37.99 -4.60
CA GLY A 147 17.88 38.39 -3.89
C GLY A 147 17.87 38.11 -2.38
N GLN A 148 16.73 37.66 -1.83
CA GLN A 148 16.63 37.12 -0.47
C GLN A 148 16.58 35.59 -0.51
N ASP A 149 16.96 34.96 0.61
CA ASP A 149 16.81 33.51 0.79
C ASP A 149 15.35 33.22 1.19
N ILE A 150 14.53 32.85 0.19
CA ILE A 150 13.09 32.61 0.36
C ILE A 150 12.77 31.12 0.46
N PHE A 151 11.83 30.79 1.34
CA PHE A 151 11.24 29.46 1.51
C PHE A 151 9.72 29.62 1.41
N ILE A 152 9.09 28.87 0.51
CA ILE A 152 7.66 29.02 0.21
C ILE A 152 6.94 27.72 0.53
N SER A 153 5.89 27.83 1.33
CA SER A 153 4.88 26.81 1.51
C SER A 153 3.57 27.28 0.91
N SER A 154 3.07 26.54 -0.07
CA SER A 154 1.79 26.80 -0.73
C SER A 154 1.36 25.57 -1.50
N THR A 155 0.06 25.37 -1.60
CA THR A 155 -0.57 24.38 -2.49
C THR A 155 -0.67 24.89 -3.93
N ILE A 156 -0.48 26.20 -4.17
CA ILE A 156 -0.58 26.84 -5.49
C ILE A 156 0.59 26.42 -6.39
N GLY A 157 0.26 25.87 -7.56
CA GLY A 157 1.23 25.57 -8.62
C GLY A 157 2.22 24.46 -8.26
N GLN A 158 1.99 23.74 -7.16
CA GLN A 158 2.77 22.58 -6.78
C GLN A 158 2.11 21.31 -7.27
N ASP A 159 2.71 20.69 -8.28
CA ASP A 159 2.30 19.37 -8.72
C ASP A 159 3.24 18.32 -8.12
N ASP A 160 2.97 17.94 -6.87
CA ASP A 160 3.68 16.86 -6.17
C ASP A 160 3.72 15.58 -7.01
N SER A 161 2.69 15.35 -7.83
CA SER A 161 2.64 14.19 -8.72
C SER A 161 3.74 14.22 -9.78
N VAL A 162 4.15 15.40 -10.26
CA VAL A 162 5.25 15.55 -11.23
C VAL A 162 6.60 15.26 -10.57
N THR A 163 6.83 15.80 -9.38
CA THR A 163 8.04 15.56 -8.59
C THR A 163 8.18 14.07 -8.30
N ILE A 164 7.15 13.46 -7.73
CA ILE A 164 7.19 12.04 -7.37
C ILE A 164 7.18 11.16 -8.64
N ALA A 165 6.51 11.54 -9.72
CA ALA A 165 6.61 10.79 -10.99
C ALA A 165 8.04 10.79 -11.55
N ASN A 166 8.81 11.85 -11.34
CA ASN A 166 10.22 11.90 -11.73
C ASN A 166 11.09 11.01 -10.80
N GLU A 167 10.85 11.04 -9.49
CA GLU A 167 11.48 10.10 -8.54
C GLU A 167 11.20 8.65 -8.95
N MET A 168 9.93 8.33 -9.24
CA MET A 168 9.49 7.00 -9.65
C MET A 168 10.12 6.53 -10.96
N LYS A 169 10.34 7.43 -11.94
CA LYS A 169 11.08 7.08 -13.16
C LYS A 169 12.49 6.59 -12.84
N VAL A 170 13.19 7.28 -11.94
CA VAL A 170 14.55 6.90 -11.51
C VAL A 170 14.52 5.55 -10.79
N ILE A 171 13.57 5.37 -9.86
CA ILE A 171 13.39 4.10 -9.13
C ILE A 171 13.15 2.95 -10.12
N ILE A 172 12.22 3.09 -11.07
CA ILE A 172 11.92 2.04 -12.07
C ILE A 172 13.17 1.65 -12.86
N VAL A 173 14.01 2.60 -13.27
CA VAL A 173 15.25 2.30 -14.01
C VAL A 173 16.23 1.52 -13.15
N ILE A 174 16.43 1.91 -11.88
CA ILE A 174 17.34 1.22 -10.97
C ILE A 174 16.82 -0.18 -10.66
N VAL A 175 15.53 -0.32 -10.36
CA VAL A 175 14.93 -1.65 -10.10
C VAL A 175 15.03 -2.53 -11.33
N ALA A 176 14.84 -2.00 -12.55
CA ALA A 176 15.06 -2.76 -13.78
C ALA A 176 16.51 -3.26 -13.90
N ILE A 177 17.50 -2.42 -13.58
CA ILE A 177 18.92 -2.82 -13.57
C ILE A 177 19.17 -3.92 -12.54
N VAL A 178 18.61 -3.79 -11.33
CA VAL A 178 18.71 -4.78 -10.26
C VAL A 178 18.09 -6.11 -10.70
N VAL A 179 16.88 -6.08 -11.25
CA VAL A 179 16.21 -7.29 -11.75
C VAL A 179 17.02 -7.97 -12.84
N VAL A 180 17.49 -7.22 -13.84
CA VAL A 180 18.34 -7.79 -14.89
C VAL A 180 19.61 -8.40 -14.30
N SER A 181 20.24 -7.73 -13.33
CA SER A 181 21.45 -8.21 -12.67
C SER A 181 21.20 -9.50 -11.88
N VAL A 182 20.11 -9.55 -11.11
CA VAL A 182 19.70 -10.73 -10.35
C VAL A 182 19.36 -11.88 -11.29
N LEU A 183 18.57 -11.65 -12.35
CA LEU A 183 18.24 -12.67 -13.35
C LEU A 183 19.47 -13.22 -14.07
N ILE A 184 20.46 -12.37 -14.41
CA ILE A 184 21.71 -12.83 -15.01
C ILE A 184 22.49 -13.71 -14.04
N LEU A 185 22.55 -13.33 -12.76
CA LEU A 185 23.26 -14.10 -11.73
C LEU A 185 22.58 -15.44 -11.46
N THR A 186 21.26 -15.50 -11.45
CA THR A 186 20.52 -16.68 -11.01
C THR A 186 20.11 -17.62 -12.14
N SER A 187 20.04 -17.14 -13.38
CA SER A 187 19.72 -17.97 -14.55
C SER A 187 20.81 -19.01 -14.83
N GLU A 188 20.46 -20.08 -15.55
CA GLU A 188 21.43 -21.09 -16.01
C GLU A 188 21.93 -20.81 -17.45
N THR A 189 21.24 -19.90 -18.13
CA THR A 189 21.36 -19.63 -19.55
C THR A 189 21.11 -18.16 -19.84
N PHE A 190 22.03 -17.47 -20.52
CA PHE A 190 21.85 -16.05 -20.83
C PHE A 190 20.63 -15.77 -21.73
N ALA A 191 20.25 -16.71 -22.60
CA ALA A 191 19.06 -16.56 -23.45
C ALA A 191 17.72 -16.70 -22.70
N GLU A 192 17.72 -17.13 -21.43
CA GLU A 192 16.54 -17.14 -20.55
C GLU A 192 16.13 -15.71 -20.16
N VAL A 193 17.10 -14.83 -19.90
CA VAL A 193 16.86 -13.48 -19.37
C VAL A 193 15.96 -12.64 -20.30
N PRO A 194 16.22 -12.56 -21.63
CA PRO A 194 15.32 -11.86 -22.54
C PRO A 194 13.89 -12.44 -22.57
N VAL A 195 13.74 -13.76 -22.43
CA VAL A 195 12.42 -14.41 -22.42
C VAL A 195 11.62 -13.93 -21.20
N LEU A 196 12.25 -13.92 -20.02
CA LEU A 196 11.62 -13.46 -18.78
C LEU A 196 11.26 -11.96 -18.87
N ILE A 197 12.20 -11.14 -19.34
CA ILE A 197 11.99 -9.68 -19.47
C ILE A 197 10.87 -9.36 -20.46
N ILE A 198 10.84 -9.97 -21.66
CA ILE A 198 9.79 -9.70 -22.64
C ILE A 198 8.42 -10.12 -22.10
N THR A 199 8.35 -11.30 -21.46
CA THR A 199 7.11 -11.80 -20.85
C THR A 199 6.59 -10.82 -19.79
N PHE A 200 7.48 -10.34 -18.92
CA PHE A 200 7.15 -9.37 -17.89
C PHE A 200 6.75 -8.00 -18.46
N LEU A 201 7.57 -7.41 -19.33
CA LEU A 201 7.33 -6.07 -19.88
C LEU A 201 6.02 -6.02 -20.67
N SER A 202 5.68 -7.07 -21.41
CA SER A 202 4.38 -7.17 -22.06
C SER A 202 3.23 -7.13 -21.05
N ALA A 203 3.33 -7.85 -19.92
CA ALA A 203 2.33 -7.81 -18.87
C ALA A 203 2.23 -6.42 -18.18
N ALA A 204 3.37 -5.78 -17.90
CA ALA A 204 3.42 -4.47 -17.26
C ALA A 204 2.82 -3.37 -18.15
N ILE A 205 3.16 -3.35 -19.45
CA ILE A 205 2.61 -2.39 -20.40
C ILE A 205 1.10 -2.57 -20.55
N ILE A 206 0.62 -3.82 -20.64
CA ILE A 206 -0.83 -4.10 -20.74
C ILE A 206 -1.55 -3.70 -19.44
N ASN A 207 -0.97 -3.98 -18.28
CA ASN A 207 -1.52 -3.57 -16.99
C ASN A 207 -1.67 -2.05 -16.93
N MET A 208 -0.59 -1.32 -17.23
CA MET A 208 -0.61 0.14 -17.19
C MET A 208 -1.56 0.74 -18.22
N GLY A 209 -1.59 0.22 -19.44
CA GLY A 209 -2.47 0.74 -20.49
C GLY A 209 -3.95 0.44 -20.27
N THR A 210 -4.32 -0.49 -19.40
CA THR A 210 -5.73 -0.80 -19.10
C THR A 210 -6.23 -0.04 -17.87
N ASN A 211 -5.41 0.81 -17.26
CA ASN A 211 -5.79 1.60 -16.07
C ASN A 211 -6.93 2.59 -16.35
N TYR A 212 -7.01 3.16 -17.56
CA TYR A 212 -8.08 4.10 -17.91
C TYR A 212 -9.50 3.50 -17.77
N MET A 213 -9.61 2.17 -17.82
CA MET A 213 -10.89 1.47 -17.63
C MET A 213 -11.41 1.54 -16.19
N CYS A 214 -10.57 1.96 -15.24
CA CYS A 214 -10.87 2.00 -13.81
C CYS A 214 -11.29 3.41 -13.33
N GLY A 215 -11.36 4.41 -14.23
CA GLY A 215 -11.62 5.79 -13.86
C GLY A 215 -10.36 6.49 -13.34
N LYS A 216 -10.53 7.34 -12.32
CA LYS A 216 -9.44 7.99 -11.59
C LYS A 216 -8.73 7.00 -10.68
N ILE A 217 -7.40 6.89 -10.80
CA ILE A 217 -6.58 5.98 -9.99
C ILE A 217 -5.70 6.79 -9.04
N SER A 218 -5.45 6.27 -7.85
CA SER A 218 -4.61 6.97 -6.88
C SER A 218 -3.18 7.06 -7.40
N PHE A 219 -2.53 8.19 -7.12
CA PHE A 219 -1.11 8.35 -7.35
C PHE A 219 -0.27 7.22 -6.74
N ILE A 220 -0.61 6.80 -5.51
CA ILE A 220 0.08 5.70 -4.81
C ILE A 220 -0.09 4.41 -5.60
N SER A 221 -1.33 4.08 -6.01
CA SER A 221 -1.64 2.89 -6.80
C SER A 221 -0.88 2.87 -8.12
N ASN A 222 -0.89 3.97 -8.87
CA ASN A 222 -0.27 4.06 -10.19
C ASN A 222 1.26 3.92 -10.11
N SER A 223 1.89 4.58 -9.14
CA SER A 223 3.34 4.59 -8.95
C SER A 223 3.86 3.26 -8.42
N VAL A 224 3.25 2.73 -7.36
CA VAL A 224 3.75 1.55 -6.64
C VAL A 224 3.45 0.26 -7.40
N THR A 225 2.28 0.13 -8.05
CA THR A 225 1.84 -1.12 -8.70
C THR A 225 2.85 -1.64 -9.72
N ILE A 226 3.48 -0.79 -10.53
CA ILE A 226 4.42 -1.24 -11.57
C ILE A 226 5.68 -1.84 -10.95
N VAL A 227 6.21 -1.20 -9.91
CA VAL A 227 7.41 -1.68 -9.22
C VAL A 227 7.12 -2.97 -8.46
N LEU A 228 5.95 -3.07 -7.82
CA LEU A 228 5.55 -4.29 -7.14
C LEU A 228 5.19 -5.42 -8.10
N GLN A 229 4.58 -5.13 -9.24
CA GLN A 229 4.31 -6.11 -10.29
C GLN A 229 5.62 -6.76 -10.75
N LEU A 230 6.69 -5.97 -10.89
CA LEU A 230 8.02 -6.47 -11.25
C LEU A 230 8.57 -7.46 -10.23
N ALA A 231 8.37 -7.22 -8.94
CA ALA A 231 8.78 -8.13 -7.89
C ALA A 231 7.91 -9.40 -7.82
N LEU A 232 6.58 -9.23 -7.86
CA LEU A 232 5.61 -10.31 -7.61
C LEU A 232 5.47 -11.28 -8.78
N SER A 233 5.64 -10.81 -10.02
CA SER A 233 5.21 -11.59 -11.18
C SER A 233 6.31 -12.37 -11.90
N VAL A 234 7.57 -12.05 -11.63
CA VAL A 234 8.71 -12.74 -12.26
C VAL A 234 8.76 -14.22 -11.83
N ASP A 235 8.23 -14.53 -10.65
CA ASP A 235 8.23 -15.86 -10.05
C ASP A 235 7.51 -16.90 -10.90
N TYR A 236 6.35 -16.54 -11.43
CA TYR A 236 5.56 -17.42 -12.27
C TYR A 236 6.32 -17.79 -13.55
N ALA A 237 7.02 -16.81 -14.12
CA ALA A 237 7.88 -17.02 -15.28
C ALA A 237 9.08 -17.90 -14.92
N ILE A 238 9.75 -17.67 -13.79
CA ILE A 238 10.90 -18.48 -13.33
C ILE A 238 10.46 -19.92 -13.08
N ILE A 239 9.34 -20.16 -12.38
CA ILE A 239 8.82 -21.51 -12.09
C ILE A 239 8.59 -22.26 -13.40
N TYR A 240 7.90 -21.64 -14.37
CA TYR A 240 7.66 -22.26 -15.67
C TYR A 240 8.96 -22.49 -16.45
N CYS A 241 9.90 -21.53 -16.45
CA CYS A 241 11.18 -21.69 -17.13
C CYS A 241 12.03 -22.81 -16.54
N ASN A 242 12.10 -22.91 -15.21
CA ASN A 242 12.82 -23.97 -14.52
C ASN A 242 12.23 -25.35 -14.83
N ARG A 243 10.90 -25.48 -14.84
CA ARG A 243 10.24 -26.72 -15.28
C ARG A 243 10.57 -27.06 -16.73
N TYR A 244 10.50 -26.07 -17.64
CA TYR A 244 10.88 -26.27 -19.03
C TYR A 244 12.33 -26.77 -19.17
N LYS A 245 13.28 -26.16 -18.46
CA LYS A 245 14.69 -26.60 -18.47
C LYS A 245 14.88 -28.03 -17.97
N VAL A 246 14.14 -28.44 -16.93
CA VAL A 246 14.18 -29.82 -16.42
C VAL A 246 13.66 -30.81 -17.46
N GLU A 247 12.52 -30.53 -18.09
CA GLU A 247 11.89 -31.41 -19.08
C GLU A 247 12.72 -31.46 -20.39
N HIS A 248 13.28 -30.32 -20.83
CA HIS A 248 14.12 -30.20 -22.03
C HIS A 248 15.45 -30.98 -21.95
N ARG A 249 15.84 -31.45 -20.76
CA ARG A 249 16.97 -32.41 -20.64
C ARG A 249 16.69 -33.74 -21.34
N THR A 250 15.42 -34.09 -21.49
CA THR A 250 15.00 -35.40 -22.04
C THR A 250 14.06 -35.29 -23.24
N LEU A 251 13.34 -34.17 -23.37
CA LEU A 251 12.34 -33.94 -24.41
C LEU A 251 12.82 -32.91 -25.44
N SER A 252 12.18 -32.89 -26.61
CA SER A 252 12.38 -31.85 -27.62
C SER A 252 11.87 -30.48 -27.12
N ILE A 253 12.38 -29.37 -27.66
CA ILE A 253 11.97 -27.99 -27.25
C ILE A 253 10.44 -27.83 -27.17
N ARG A 254 9.72 -28.31 -28.20
CA ARG A 254 8.25 -28.21 -28.24
C ARG A 254 7.62 -29.06 -27.14
N ASP A 255 7.98 -30.34 -27.07
CA ASP A 255 7.33 -31.28 -26.16
C ASP A 255 7.66 -30.95 -24.70
N ALA A 256 8.89 -30.48 -24.44
CA ALA A 256 9.30 -29.94 -23.15
C ALA A 256 8.43 -28.75 -22.74
N ALA A 257 8.19 -27.78 -23.64
CA ALA A 257 7.31 -26.64 -23.35
C ALA A 257 5.87 -27.07 -23.03
N VAL A 258 5.31 -28.01 -23.80
CA VAL A 258 3.95 -28.52 -23.57
C VAL A 258 3.85 -29.26 -22.22
N VAL A 259 4.78 -30.17 -21.93
CA VAL A 259 4.78 -30.94 -20.68
C VAL A 259 5.00 -30.01 -19.48
N ALA A 260 5.99 -29.11 -19.56
CA ALA A 260 6.27 -28.16 -18.51
C ALA A 260 5.07 -27.25 -18.24
N LEU A 261 4.42 -26.72 -19.29
CA LEU A 261 3.27 -25.82 -19.14
C LEU A 261 2.10 -26.55 -18.51
N SER A 262 1.85 -27.80 -18.91
CA SER A 262 0.76 -28.61 -18.35
C SER A 262 0.91 -28.86 -16.84
N LYS A 263 2.15 -28.94 -16.35
CA LYS A 263 2.46 -29.10 -14.92
C LYS A 263 2.52 -27.76 -14.19
N ALA A 264 2.96 -26.69 -14.86
CA ALA A 264 3.15 -25.38 -14.27
C ALA A 264 1.82 -24.64 -14.04
N ILE A 265 0.82 -24.78 -14.92
CA ILE A 265 -0.46 -24.06 -14.77
C ILE A 265 -1.14 -24.32 -13.41
N PRO A 266 -1.37 -25.57 -12.96
CA PRO A 266 -2.06 -25.80 -11.69
C PRO A 266 -1.27 -25.27 -10.48
N GLU A 267 0.05 -25.39 -10.50
CA GLU A 267 0.94 -24.91 -9.43
C GLU A 267 0.96 -23.38 -9.37
N ILE A 268 1.15 -22.71 -10.51
CA ILE A 268 1.19 -21.25 -10.59
C ILE A 268 -0.17 -20.67 -10.25
N CYS A 269 -1.28 -21.24 -10.75
CA CYS A 269 -2.62 -20.77 -10.42
C CYS A 269 -2.93 -20.88 -8.92
N ALA A 270 -2.51 -21.98 -8.27
CA ALA A 270 -2.69 -22.15 -6.83
C ALA A 270 -1.98 -21.05 -6.03
N SER A 271 -0.74 -20.72 -6.42
CA SER A 271 0.06 -19.64 -5.84
C SER A 271 -0.57 -18.27 -6.09
N SER A 272 -0.88 -17.95 -7.34
CA SER A 272 -1.42 -16.62 -7.67
C SER A 272 -2.81 -16.37 -7.07
N LEU A 273 -3.61 -17.41 -6.84
CA LEU A 273 -4.94 -17.28 -6.26
C LEU A 273 -4.86 -16.93 -4.77
N THR A 274 -3.83 -17.37 -4.03
CA THR A 274 -3.61 -16.89 -2.65
C THR A 274 -3.25 -15.41 -2.64
N THR A 275 -2.43 -14.95 -3.59
CA THR A 275 -2.05 -13.54 -3.70
C THR A 275 -3.20 -12.65 -4.11
N ILE A 276 -3.97 -13.06 -5.13
CA ILE A 276 -5.22 -12.40 -5.50
C ILE A 276 -6.19 -12.40 -4.31
N GLY A 277 -6.27 -13.49 -3.54
CA GLY A 277 -7.13 -13.58 -2.37
C GLY A 277 -6.82 -12.56 -1.28
N GLY A 278 -5.54 -12.36 -0.97
CA GLY A 278 -5.10 -11.31 -0.04
C GLY A 278 -5.45 -9.91 -0.53
N LEU A 279 -5.27 -9.64 -1.83
CA LEU A 279 -5.61 -8.34 -2.44
C LEU A 279 -7.11 -8.11 -2.58
N VAL A 280 -7.91 -9.16 -2.78
CA VAL A 280 -9.38 -9.07 -2.79
C VAL A 280 -9.87 -8.61 -1.41
N ALA A 281 -9.22 -9.00 -0.32
CA ALA A 281 -9.59 -8.54 1.00
C ALA A 281 -9.46 -7.01 1.14
N MET A 282 -8.45 -6.39 0.52
CA MET A 282 -8.31 -4.93 0.49
C MET A 282 -9.44 -4.22 -0.25
N MET A 283 -10.12 -4.89 -1.19
CA MET A 283 -11.25 -4.31 -1.91
C MET A 283 -12.50 -4.10 -1.03
N PHE A 284 -12.51 -4.65 0.18
CA PHE A 284 -13.58 -4.47 1.16
C PHE A 284 -13.29 -3.36 2.18
N MET A 285 -12.18 -2.64 2.03
CA MET A 285 -11.89 -1.47 2.83
C MET A 285 -12.92 -0.36 2.56
N LYS A 286 -13.39 0.30 3.62
CA LYS A 286 -14.14 1.55 3.54
C LYS A 286 -13.30 2.65 2.92
N PHE A 287 -12.02 2.72 3.28
CA PHE A 287 -11.09 3.64 2.63
C PHE A 287 -10.77 3.16 1.21
N LYS A 288 -11.35 3.83 0.21
CA LYS A 288 -11.46 3.37 -1.18
C LYS A 288 -10.10 3.21 -1.86
N ILE A 289 -9.03 3.81 -1.33
CA ILE A 289 -7.67 3.64 -1.83
C ILE A 289 -7.22 2.15 -1.77
N GLY A 290 -7.70 1.40 -0.77
CA GLY A 290 -7.43 -0.03 -0.66
C GLY A 290 -8.04 -0.82 -1.83
N GLY A 291 -9.25 -0.45 -2.23
CA GLY A 291 -9.93 -1.04 -3.38
C GLY A 291 -9.29 -0.65 -4.72
N ASP A 292 -8.90 0.61 -4.88
CA ASP A 292 -8.19 1.09 -6.07
C ASP A 292 -6.85 0.36 -6.27
N MET A 293 -6.04 0.30 -5.21
CA MET A 293 -4.75 -0.39 -5.24
C MET A 293 -4.90 -1.90 -5.38
N GLY A 294 -5.87 -2.50 -4.67
CA GLY A 294 -6.20 -3.92 -4.77
C GLY A 294 -6.55 -4.31 -6.21
N LEU A 295 -7.39 -3.52 -6.88
CA LEU A 295 -7.77 -3.75 -8.28
C LEU A 295 -6.57 -3.63 -9.21
N CYS A 296 -5.75 -2.57 -9.06
CA CYS A 296 -4.54 -2.38 -9.84
C CYS A 296 -3.56 -3.56 -9.71
N LEU A 297 -3.34 -4.06 -8.50
CA LEU A 297 -2.44 -5.19 -8.24
C LEU A 297 -3.03 -6.53 -8.70
N ILE A 298 -4.32 -6.79 -8.50
CA ILE A 298 -4.98 -8.02 -8.99
C ILE A 298 -4.87 -8.09 -10.52
N LYS A 299 -5.12 -6.97 -11.20
CA LYS A 299 -5.00 -6.87 -12.65
C LYS A 299 -3.55 -7.08 -13.11
N SER A 300 -2.58 -6.55 -12.35
CA SER A 300 -1.16 -6.78 -12.59
C SER A 300 -0.79 -8.27 -12.56
N ILE A 301 -1.28 -9.01 -11.56
CA ILE A 301 -1.06 -10.46 -11.42
C ILE A 301 -1.76 -11.21 -12.55
N PHE A 302 -3.01 -10.84 -12.86
CA PHE A 302 -3.78 -11.46 -13.94
C PHE A 302 -3.07 -11.33 -15.29
N PHE A 303 -2.60 -10.13 -15.66
CA PHE A 303 -1.87 -9.94 -16.92
C PHE A 303 -0.51 -10.62 -16.93
N SER A 304 0.14 -10.71 -15.77
CA SER A 304 1.37 -11.49 -15.66
C SER A 304 1.14 -12.99 -15.86
N LEU A 305 0.09 -13.58 -15.28
CA LEU A 305 -0.30 -14.97 -15.54
C LEU A 305 -0.68 -15.18 -17.02
N PHE A 306 -1.44 -14.24 -17.58
CA PHE A 306 -1.84 -14.27 -18.98
C PHE A 306 -0.62 -14.29 -19.91
N SER A 307 0.40 -13.47 -19.61
CA SER A 307 1.67 -13.44 -20.34
C SER A 307 2.49 -14.72 -20.14
N VAL A 308 2.62 -15.21 -18.91
CA VAL A 308 3.38 -16.43 -18.60
C VAL A 308 2.76 -17.67 -19.25
N PHE A 309 1.43 -17.79 -19.27
CA PHE A 309 0.79 -18.97 -19.85
C PHE A 309 0.65 -18.91 -21.36
N LEU A 310 0.50 -17.73 -21.96
CA LEU A 310 0.26 -17.61 -23.41
C LEU A 310 1.49 -17.17 -24.19
N LEU A 311 2.17 -16.10 -23.77
CA LEU A 311 3.28 -15.51 -24.52
C LEU A 311 4.58 -16.30 -24.31
N MET A 312 4.91 -16.63 -23.07
CA MET A 312 6.18 -17.26 -22.70
C MET A 312 6.46 -18.62 -23.39
N PRO A 313 5.49 -19.55 -23.55
CA PRO A 313 5.75 -20.82 -24.24
C PRO A 313 6.22 -20.61 -25.69
N GLY A 314 5.66 -19.62 -26.38
CA GLY A 314 6.09 -19.24 -27.71
C GLY A 314 7.52 -18.71 -27.72
N LEU A 315 7.87 -17.86 -26.74
CA LEU A 315 9.20 -17.30 -26.59
C LEU A 315 10.25 -18.38 -26.27
N LEU A 316 9.93 -19.34 -25.39
CA LEU A 316 10.81 -20.48 -25.10
C LEU A 316 11.10 -21.33 -26.35
N ILE A 317 10.14 -21.48 -27.25
CA ILE A 317 10.35 -22.19 -28.53
C ILE A 317 11.25 -21.38 -29.47
N LEU A 318 11.07 -20.06 -29.54
CA LEU A 318 11.89 -19.18 -30.35
C LEU A 318 13.35 -19.16 -29.87
N PHE A 319 13.55 -19.05 -28.55
CA PHE A 319 14.86 -18.95 -27.92
C PHE A 319 15.47 -20.30 -27.53
N GLY A 320 14.76 -21.43 -27.67
CA GLY A 320 15.23 -22.74 -27.21
C GLY A 320 16.61 -23.12 -27.77
N ASN A 321 16.84 -22.89 -29.07
CA ASN A 321 18.16 -23.11 -29.69
C ASN A 321 19.25 -22.18 -29.15
N ALA A 322 18.89 -20.95 -28.74
CA ALA A 322 19.83 -20.00 -28.14
C ALA A 322 20.12 -20.36 -26.68
N MET A 323 19.13 -20.85 -25.93
CA MET A 323 19.30 -21.37 -24.56
C MET A 323 20.29 -22.54 -24.56
N ASP A 324 20.20 -23.47 -25.51
CA ASP A 324 21.17 -24.57 -25.59
C ASP A 324 22.60 -24.11 -25.89
N LYS A 325 22.78 -23.01 -26.65
CA LYS A 325 24.09 -22.44 -26.99
C LYS A 325 24.71 -21.58 -25.89
N THR A 326 23.90 -21.01 -25.00
CA THR A 326 24.32 -19.99 -24.03
C THR A 326 24.32 -20.49 -22.57
N LYS A 327 24.39 -21.82 -22.39
CA LYS A 327 24.52 -22.44 -21.06
C LYS A 327 25.81 -22.01 -20.39
N HIS A 328 25.69 -21.57 -19.14
CA HIS A 328 26.83 -21.28 -18.28
C HIS A 328 26.72 -22.07 -16.98
N ARG A 329 27.76 -21.98 -16.14
CA ARG A 329 27.71 -22.59 -14.81
C ARG A 329 26.71 -21.80 -13.97
N SER A 330 25.81 -22.49 -13.28
CA SER A 330 24.93 -21.84 -12.29
C SER A 330 25.79 -21.20 -11.21
N PHE A 331 25.56 -19.92 -10.93
CA PHE A 331 26.23 -19.19 -9.87
C PHE A 331 25.57 -19.42 -8.50
N VAL A 332 24.41 -20.09 -8.45
CA VAL A 332 23.69 -20.38 -7.21
C VAL A 332 24.22 -21.67 -6.56
N PRO A 333 24.82 -21.61 -5.35
CA PRO A 333 25.37 -22.79 -4.70
C PRO A 333 24.27 -23.69 -4.10
N LYS A 334 24.59 -24.99 -3.97
CA LYS A 334 23.74 -25.93 -3.22
C LYS A 334 23.83 -25.64 -1.73
N ILE A 335 22.69 -25.50 -1.06
CA ILE A 335 22.55 -25.13 0.36
C ILE A 335 22.32 -26.36 1.25
N ASN A 336 23.13 -27.41 1.05
CA ASN A 336 23.04 -28.64 1.85
C ASN A 336 23.19 -28.39 3.36
N PHE A 337 23.87 -27.32 3.75
CA PHE A 337 24.08 -26.98 5.16
C PHE A 337 22.76 -26.55 5.84
N VAL A 338 21.91 -25.77 5.16
CA VAL A 338 20.63 -25.28 5.70
C VAL A 338 19.74 -26.47 5.99
N GLY A 339 19.53 -27.36 5.00
CA GLY A 339 18.69 -28.54 5.21
C GLY A 339 19.23 -29.53 6.27
N ARG A 340 20.55 -29.61 6.45
CA ARG A 340 21.14 -30.39 7.56
C ARG A 340 20.86 -29.73 8.92
N TRP A 341 20.98 -28.41 8.98
CA TRP A 341 20.73 -27.64 10.19
C TRP A 341 19.24 -27.66 10.56
N ASP A 342 18.34 -27.53 9.60
CA ASP A 342 16.89 -27.63 9.80
C ASP A 342 16.51 -29.00 10.35
N TYR A 343 17.07 -30.06 9.78
CA TYR A 343 16.82 -31.41 10.29
C TYR A 343 17.34 -31.56 11.73
N PHE A 344 18.52 -31.03 12.04
CA PHE A 344 19.12 -31.13 13.38
C PHE A 344 18.34 -30.34 14.43
N SER A 345 17.97 -29.10 14.12
CA SER A 345 17.38 -28.14 15.05
C SER A 345 15.85 -28.25 15.17
N ARG A 346 15.22 -29.16 14.40
CA ARG A 346 13.77 -29.31 14.27
C ARG A 346 12.97 -29.28 15.57
N PHE A 347 13.48 -29.79 16.68
CA PHE A 347 12.73 -29.82 17.95
C PHE A 347 12.87 -28.55 18.80
N VAL A 348 13.81 -27.66 18.47
CA VAL A 348 14.12 -26.45 19.26
C VAL A 348 13.55 -25.19 18.61
N VAL A 349 13.74 -25.02 17.29
CA VAL A 349 13.36 -23.77 16.61
C VAL A 349 11.85 -23.56 16.57
N PRO A 350 10.98 -24.56 16.31
CA PRO A 350 9.54 -24.31 16.22
C PRO A 350 8.88 -23.83 17.52
N PRO A 351 9.19 -24.38 18.71
CA PRO A 351 8.73 -23.79 19.97
C PRO A 351 9.22 -22.36 20.19
N VAL A 352 10.49 -22.07 19.86
CA VAL A 352 11.06 -20.72 19.96
C VAL A 352 10.35 -19.75 19.02
N PHE A 353 10.10 -20.18 17.79
CA PHE A 353 9.35 -19.39 16.81
C PHE A 353 7.94 -19.08 17.29
N LEU A 354 7.24 -20.04 17.91
CA LEU A 354 5.89 -19.82 18.44
C LEU A 354 5.91 -18.75 19.56
N VAL A 355 6.87 -18.80 20.48
CA VAL A 355 7.05 -17.77 21.51
C VAL A 355 7.35 -16.41 20.87
N LEU A 356 8.24 -16.38 19.88
CA LEU A 356 8.60 -15.16 19.17
C LEU A 356 7.40 -14.55 18.43
N VAL A 357 6.53 -15.36 17.83
CA VAL A 357 5.29 -14.93 17.18
C VAL A 357 4.31 -14.31 18.19
N ILE A 358 4.18 -14.87 19.39
CA ILE A 358 3.34 -14.30 20.46
C ILE A 358 3.87 -12.95 20.93
N VAL A 359 5.19 -12.85 21.14
CA VAL A 359 5.84 -11.58 21.54
C VAL A 359 5.69 -10.54 20.42
N ALA A 360 5.95 -10.93 19.18
CA ALA A 360 5.79 -10.07 18.02
C ALA A 360 4.34 -9.59 17.84
N TYR A 361 3.35 -10.44 18.10
CA TYR A 361 1.94 -10.04 18.07
C TYR A 361 1.66 -8.88 19.02
N GLY A 362 2.15 -8.96 20.27
CA GLY A 362 1.99 -7.88 21.26
C GLY A 362 2.67 -6.57 20.84
N PHE A 363 3.89 -6.62 20.31
CA PHE A 363 4.53 -5.39 19.79
C PHE A 363 3.85 -4.87 18.53
N SER A 364 3.35 -5.75 17.66
CA SER A 364 2.68 -5.34 16.42
C SER A 364 1.31 -4.71 16.63
N SER A 365 0.61 -5.05 17.72
CA SER A 365 -0.66 -4.39 18.07
C SER A 365 -0.47 -2.95 18.52
N ASP A 366 0.70 -2.65 19.09
CA ASP A 366 1.08 -1.32 19.58
C ASP A 366 1.90 -0.54 18.53
N CYS A 367 1.74 -0.86 17.24
CA CYS A 367 2.46 -0.18 16.17
C CYS A 367 2.09 1.32 16.14
N PRO A 368 3.08 2.24 16.16
CA PRO A 368 2.83 3.68 16.14
C PRO A 368 2.34 4.09 14.75
N TYR A 369 1.02 4.13 14.54
CA TYR A 369 0.44 4.56 13.28
C TYR A 369 0.37 6.08 13.18
N ALA A 370 0.90 6.62 12.09
CA ALA A 370 0.70 8.01 11.69
C ALA A 370 -0.44 8.10 10.67
N TYR A 371 -1.40 8.99 10.94
CA TYR A 371 -2.57 9.25 10.10
C TYR A 371 -2.37 10.49 9.21
N GLY A 372 -1.52 11.43 9.63
CA GLY A 372 -1.00 12.52 8.81
C GLY A 372 0.36 12.23 8.19
N MET A 373 0.77 13.15 7.32
CA MET A 373 2.08 13.12 6.64
C MET A 373 3.14 13.92 7.39
N SER A 374 2.74 14.90 8.21
CA SER A 374 3.62 15.82 8.95
C SER A 374 4.46 15.13 10.03
N SER A 375 3.96 14.03 10.60
CA SER A 375 4.65 13.26 11.65
C SER A 375 5.62 12.19 11.12
N ILE A 376 5.80 12.07 9.80
CA ILE A 376 6.63 11.02 9.19
C ILE A 376 7.85 11.63 8.51
N GLU A 377 9.03 11.33 9.06
CA GLU A 377 10.29 11.68 8.40
C GLU A 377 10.52 10.83 7.15
N THR A 378 10.71 11.51 6.01
CA THR A 378 11.05 10.86 4.74
C THR A 378 12.56 10.91 4.49
N PRO A 379 13.19 9.84 3.95
CA PRO A 379 14.63 9.85 3.69
C PRO A 379 15.07 10.87 2.64
N LEU A 380 14.16 11.25 1.74
CA LEU A 380 14.38 12.23 0.69
C LEU A 380 13.40 13.37 0.93
N HIS A 381 13.89 14.59 1.07
CA HIS A 381 13.04 15.77 1.16
C HIS A 381 13.07 16.50 -0.19
N ASN A 382 11.90 16.83 -0.73
CA ASN A 382 11.82 17.71 -1.90
C ASN A 382 11.98 19.18 -1.48
N GLU A 383 12.15 20.10 -2.44
CA GLU A 383 12.38 21.52 -2.14
C GLU A 383 11.23 22.13 -1.31
N THR A 384 9.99 21.73 -1.58
CA THR A 384 8.81 22.16 -0.81
C THR A 384 8.88 21.70 0.64
N GLN A 385 9.16 20.42 0.88
CA GLN A 385 9.22 19.84 2.23
C GLN A 385 10.34 20.46 3.03
N ILE A 386 11.48 20.77 2.40
CA ILE A 386 12.57 21.53 3.03
C ILE A 386 12.08 22.92 3.40
N ALA A 387 11.37 23.62 2.51
CA ALA A 387 10.82 24.94 2.80
C ALA A 387 9.79 24.90 3.95
N GLN A 388 8.87 23.94 3.93
CA GLN A 388 7.88 23.72 4.98
C GLN A 388 8.55 23.44 6.33
N GLN A 389 9.50 22.50 6.36
CA GLN A 389 10.21 22.16 7.59
C GLN A 389 11.00 23.35 8.15
N MET A 390 11.63 24.13 7.28
CA MET A 390 12.34 25.35 7.70
C MET A 390 11.39 26.42 8.28
N ILE A 391 10.17 26.52 7.74
CA ILE A 391 9.11 27.38 8.29
C ILE A 391 8.68 26.85 9.66
N ASP A 392 8.34 25.56 9.76
CA ASP A 392 7.83 24.93 11.00
C ASP A 392 8.89 24.86 12.12
N ASP A 393 10.18 24.77 11.79
CA ASP A 393 11.28 24.83 12.75
C ASP A 393 11.50 26.26 13.30
N THR A 394 11.10 27.28 12.54
CA THR A 394 11.32 28.70 12.87
C THR A 394 10.10 29.33 13.52
N PHE A 395 8.91 28.98 13.05
CA PHE A 395 7.61 29.53 13.45
C PHE A 395 6.72 28.39 13.94
N GLU A 396 5.93 28.63 15.00
CA GLU A 396 5.02 27.60 15.50
C GLU A 396 3.97 27.24 14.44
N SER A 397 3.79 25.94 14.21
CA SER A 397 2.78 25.42 13.29
C SER A 397 1.37 25.74 13.81
N THR A 398 0.54 26.36 12.99
CA THR A 398 -0.86 26.65 13.34
C THR A 398 -1.77 25.50 12.91
N ASN A 399 -2.54 24.96 13.85
CA ASN A 399 -3.58 23.98 13.56
C ASN A 399 -4.92 24.70 13.43
N MET A 400 -5.52 24.67 12.24
CA MET A 400 -6.78 25.35 11.97
C MET A 400 -7.86 24.32 11.61
N VAL A 401 -9.05 24.48 12.20
CA VAL A 401 -10.24 23.74 11.82
C VAL A 401 -11.36 24.71 11.43
N ALA A 402 -12.03 24.43 10.32
CA ALA A 402 -13.20 25.13 9.85
C ALA A 402 -14.45 24.46 10.43
N LEU A 403 -15.20 25.20 11.26
CA LEU A 403 -16.51 24.79 11.75
C LEU A 403 -17.58 25.38 10.82
N VAL A 404 -18.30 24.52 10.12
CA VAL A 404 -19.37 24.87 9.20
C VAL A 404 -20.71 24.56 9.85
N VAL A 405 -21.59 25.56 9.91
CA VAL A 405 -22.91 25.47 10.55
C VAL A 405 -24.02 25.94 9.62
N PRO A 406 -25.23 25.37 9.74
CA PRO A 406 -26.34 25.73 8.88
C PRO A 406 -27.02 27.03 9.31
N GLY A 407 -27.48 27.80 8.34
CA GLY A 407 -28.21 29.05 8.54
C GLY A 407 -27.32 30.26 8.82
N HIS A 408 -27.96 31.44 8.89
CA HIS A 408 -27.29 32.73 9.06
C HIS A 408 -27.71 33.44 10.35
N ASP A 409 -27.46 32.79 11.49
CA ASP A 409 -27.80 33.33 12.82
C ASP A 409 -26.56 33.86 13.53
N SER A 410 -26.27 35.14 13.28
CA SER A 410 -25.10 35.83 13.84
C SER A 410 -25.11 35.92 15.37
N GLU A 411 -26.28 35.86 16.03
CA GLU A 411 -26.33 35.85 17.50
C GLU A 411 -25.91 34.50 18.08
N LYS A 412 -26.25 33.40 17.40
CA LYS A 412 -25.78 32.06 17.77
C LYS A 412 -24.30 31.91 17.48
N GLU A 413 -23.87 32.33 16.28
CA GLU A 413 -22.47 32.34 15.85
C GLU A 413 -21.58 33.05 16.88
N GLY A 414 -21.92 34.28 17.27
CA GLY A 414 -21.14 35.05 18.24
C GLY A 414 -21.06 34.40 19.63
N LYS A 415 -22.13 33.74 20.10
CA LYS A 415 -22.12 33.03 21.39
C LYS A 415 -21.29 31.75 21.34
N LEU A 416 -21.35 31.04 20.21
CA LEU A 416 -20.57 29.84 19.95
C LEU A 416 -19.07 30.17 19.93
N LEU A 417 -18.67 31.18 19.17
CA LEU A 417 -17.28 31.67 19.11
C LEU A 417 -16.78 32.12 20.49
N ALA A 418 -17.58 32.91 21.22
CA ALA A 418 -17.24 33.36 22.56
C ALA A 418 -17.14 32.21 23.58
N GLU A 419 -17.88 31.11 23.42
CA GLU A 419 -17.72 29.91 24.26
C GLU A 419 -16.45 29.14 23.89
N LEU A 420 -16.16 28.99 22.59
CA LEU A 420 -14.93 28.33 22.10
C LEU A 420 -13.66 29.04 22.60
N GLU A 421 -13.62 30.37 22.58
CA GLU A 421 -12.50 31.18 23.09
C GLU A 421 -12.25 31.04 24.61
N THR A 422 -13.16 30.42 25.37
CA THR A 422 -12.93 30.16 26.81
C THR A 422 -12.09 28.93 27.09
N TYR A 423 -11.83 28.09 26.09
CA TYR A 423 -11.05 26.87 26.22
C TYR A 423 -9.56 27.15 25.99
N ASP A 424 -8.69 26.59 26.84
CA ASP A 424 -7.24 26.74 26.75
C ASP A 424 -6.67 26.12 25.45
N GLU A 425 -7.41 25.19 24.85
CA GLU A 425 -7.10 24.52 23.59
C GLU A 425 -7.31 25.40 22.34
N VAL A 426 -8.00 26.54 22.48
CA VAL A 426 -8.29 27.49 21.39
C VAL A 426 -7.39 28.72 21.53
N ASP A 427 -6.63 29.02 20.49
CA ASP A 427 -5.78 30.22 20.43
C ASP A 427 -6.60 31.44 20.03
N SER A 428 -7.36 31.31 18.94
CA SER A 428 -8.24 32.35 18.43
C SER A 428 -9.35 31.77 17.58
N THR A 429 -10.42 32.53 17.38
CA THR A 429 -11.51 32.16 16.47
C THR A 429 -11.78 33.30 15.48
N LEU A 430 -12.23 32.95 14.28
CA LEU A 430 -12.59 33.90 13.24
C LEU A 430 -13.94 33.53 12.65
N GLY A 431 -14.93 34.39 12.84
CA GLY A 431 -16.23 34.35 12.19
C GLY A 431 -16.71 35.75 11.86
N LEU A 432 -17.80 35.87 11.11
CA LEU A 432 -18.37 37.19 10.84
C LEU A 432 -18.83 37.87 12.13
N ALA A 433 -19.24 37.09 13.13
CA ALA A 433 -19.78 37.63 14.39
C ALA A 433 -18.75 38.13 15.41
N ASN A 434 -17.46 37.81 15.26
CA ASN A 434 -16.41 38.24 16.21
C ASN A 434 -15.30 39.10 15.57
N VAL A 435 -15.39 39.42 14.28
CA VAL A 435 -14.49 40.36 13.63
C VAL A 435 -14.92 41.78 13.96
N GLU A 436 -14.04 42.51 14.65
CA GLU A 436 -14.24 43.93 14.94
C GLU A 436 -14.14 44.73 13.64
N ALA A 437 -15.18 45.53 13.37
CA ALA A 437 -15.21 46.42 12.23
C ALA A 437 -14.67 47.80 12.60
N MET A 438 -15.30 48.47 13.58
CA MET A 438 -14.90 49.80 14.03
C MET A 438 -15.53 50.11 15.39
N GLY A 439 -14.77 50.79 16.27
CA GLY A 439 -15.29 51.37 17.51
C GLY A 439 -15.83 50.33 18.51
N GLY A 440 -15.31 49.10 18.51
CA GLY A 440 -15.77 48.01 19.35
C GLY A 440 -17.04 47.30 18.86
N TYR A 441 -17.55 47.63 17.67
CA TYR A 441 -18.66 46.90 17.04
C TYR A 441 -18.14 45.83 16.08
N MET A 442 -18.78 44.67 16.13
CA MET A 442 -18.49 43.54 15.24
C MET A 442 -19.21 43.69 13.88
N LEU A 443 -18.72 43.01 12.85
CA LEU A 443 -19.28 43.09 11.49
C LEU A 443 -20.78 42.75 11.42
N THR A 444 -21.26 41.82 12.26
CA THR A 444 -22.68 41.41 12.27
C THR A 444 -23.53 42.16 13.29
N ASP A 445 -22.94 43.06 14.08
CA ASP A 445 -23.69 43.84 15.07
C ASP A 445 -24.78 44.67 14.40
N ARG A 446 -25.98 44.60 14.97
CA ARG A 446 -27.14 45.32 14.45
C ARG A 446 -27.19 46.73 15.02
N LEU A 447 -26.80 47.71 14.23
CA LEU A 447 -26.81 49.12 14.62
C LEU A 447 -28.14 49.78 14.25
N THR A 448 -28.58 50.71 15.09
CA THR A 448 -29.65 51.67 14.75
C THR A 448 -29.06 52.87 14.01
N PRO A 449 -29.87 53.71 13.32
CA PRO A 449 -29.37 54.91 12.64
C PRO A 449 -28.53 55.81 13.55
N ARG A 450 -28.88 55.88 14.85
CA ARG A 450 -28.15 56.67 15.85
C ARG A 450 -26.78 56.09 16.18
N GLN A 451 -26.71 54.77 16.38
CA GLN A 451 -25.42 54.12 16.66
C GLN A 451 -24.50 54.15 15.44
N PHE A 452 -25.07 53.97 14.25
CA PHE A 452 -24.33 54.08 12.99
C PHE A 452 -23.83 55.51 12.74
N SER A 453 -24.66 56.53 13.01
CA SER A 453 -24.25 57.93 12.90
C SER A 453 -23.13 58.31 13.88
N GLU A 454 -23.20 57.80 15.11
CA GLU A 454 -22.16 58.00 16.14
C GLU A 454 -20.86 57.26 15.78
N LEU A 455 -20.94 56.10 15.12
CA LEU A 455 -19.78 55.31 14.72
C LEU A 455 -18.98 55.98 13.59
N LEU A 456 -19.67 56.51 12.58
CA LEU A 456 -19.06 57.11 11.39
C LEU A 456 -18.88 58.63 11.48
N ASP A 457 -19.24 59.25 12.61
CA ASP A 457 -19.25 60.70 12.80
C ASP A 457 -20.02 61.46 11.69
N ILE A 458 -21.19 60.91 11.30
CA ILE A 458 -22.09 61.49 10.30
C ILE A 458 -23.36 62.04 10.93
N ASP A 459 -24.06 62.94 10.22
CA ASP A 459 -25.33 63.48 10.69
C ASP A 459 -26.40 62.38 10.83
N TYR A 460 -27.16 62.41 11.94
CA TYR A 460 -28.21 61.42 12.23
C TYR A 460 -29.26 61.35 11.12
N GLU A 461 -29.64 62.49 10.55
CA GLU A 461 -30.61 62.57 9.46
C GLU A 461 -30.12 61.87 8.17
N VAL A 462 -28.79 61.86 7.94
CA VAL A 462 -28.17 61.17 6.80
C VAL A 462 -28.20 59.66 7.03
N ALA A 463 -27.88 59.21 8.25
CA ALA A 463 -27.99 57.80 8.63
C ALA A 463 -29.45 57.30 8.58
N GLU A 464 -30.42 58.09 9.05
CA GLU A 464 -31.85 57.74 9.00
C GLU A 464 -32.35 57.64 7.54
N LEU A 465 -31.86 58.50 6.64
CA LEU A 465 -32.15 58.43 5.21
C LEU A 465 -31.59 57.15 4.58
N LEU A 466 -30.34 56.79 4.89
CA LEU A 466 -29.69 55.58 4.41
C LEU A 466 -30.43 54.31 4.85
N TYR A 467 -30.83 54.24 6.12
CA TYR A 467 -31.65 53.14 6.64
C TYR A 467 -33.04 53.10 5.99
N GLY A 468 -33.59 54.26 5.66
CA GLY A 468 -34.82 54.37 4.87
C GLY A 468 -34.65 53.80 3.46
N ALA A 469 -33.56 54.12 2.77
CA ALA A 469 -33.24 53.59 1.45
C ALA A 469 -33.05 52.07 1.48
N TYR A 470 -32.24 51.56 2.41
CA TYR A 470 -32.04 50.13 2.62
C TYR A 470 -33.35 49.37 2.89
N ALA A 471 -34.24 49.95 3.73
CA ALA A 471 -35.54 49.35 4.01
C ALA A 471 -36.48 49.32 2.79
N VAL A 472 -36.35 50.27 1.85
CA VAL A 472 -37.10 50.27 0.59
C VAL A 472 -36.57 49.20 -0.36
N ASP A 473 -35.25 49.09 -0.47
CA ASP A 473 -34.56 48.11 -1.33
C ASP A 473 -34.92 46.68 -0.91
N GLY A 474 -34.83 46.36 0.39
CA GLY A 474 -35.23 45.07 0.94
C GLY A 474 -36.75 44.80 1.01
N ALA A 475 -37.58 45.61 0.35
CA ALA A 475 -39.05 45.55 0.37
C ALA A 475 -39.68 45.57 1.79
N ALA A 476 -38.96 46.09 2.79
CA ALA A 476 -39.32 46.11 4.19
C ALA A 476 -40.15 47.35 4.59
N TYR A 477 -41.15 47.71 3.76
CA TYR A 477 -41.96 48.94 3.92
C TYR A 477 -42.64 49.09 5.29
N GLY A 478 -42.92 47.98 5.99
CA GLY A 478 -43.47 47.99 7.35
C GLY A 478 -42.54 48.61 8.40
N LYS A 479 -41.22 48.58 8.18
CA LYS A 479 -40.21 49.18 9.07
C LYS A 479 -40.16 50.70 8.94
N ILE A 480 -40.44 51.22 7.74
CA ILE A 480 -40.53 52.66 7.46
C ILE A 480 -41.76 53.28 8.14
N VAL A 481 -42.90 52.56 8.13
CA VAL A 481 -44.14 53.00 8.76
C VAL A 481 -44.10 52.90 10.30
N GLY A 482 -43.27 51.99 10.85
CA GLY A 482 -43.10 51.77 12.29
C GLY A 482 -42.10 52.69 13.00
N GLY A 483 -41.39 53.54 12.27
CA GLY A 483 -40.33 54.43 12.77
C GLY A 483 -38.93 53.83 12.58
N LEU A 484 -38.09 54.51 11.79
CA LEU A 484 -36.74 54.08 11.43
C LEU A 484 -35.75 54.13 12.60
N SER A 485 -36.03 54.90 13.64
CA SER A 485 -35.17 55.06 14.82
C SER A 485 -34.89 53.75 15.58
N ASN A 486 -35.80 52.76 15.50
CA ASN A 486 -35.63 51.44 16.11
C ASN A 486 -35.30 50.34 15.08
N TYR A 487 -35.20 50.69 13.80
CA TYR A 487 -34.79 49.73 12.77
C TYR A 487 -33.29 49.52 12.89
N SER A 488 -32.86 48.27 13.03
CA SER A 488 -31.45 47.92 13.09
C SER A 488 -31.04 47.05 11.90
N VAL A 489 -29.84 47.25 11.39
CA VAL A 489 -29.25 46.51 10.27
C VAL A 489 -27.84 46.09 10.67
N ALA A 490 -27.39 44.92 10.19
CA ALA A 490 -26.03 44.46 10.44
C ALA A 490 -25.04 45.43 9.79
N LEU A 491 -23.93 45.72 10.48
CA LEU A 491 -22.95 46.70 10.05
C LEU A 491 -22.40 46.39 8.64
N ILE A 492 -22.02 45.15 8.39
CA ILE A 492 -21.52 44.68 7.09
C ILE A 492 -22.51 44.89 5.94
N ASP A 493 -23.81 44.64 6.16
CA ASP A 493 -24.83 44.80 5.12
C ASP A 493 -25.08 46.28 4.80
N MET A 494 -25.00 47.16 5.81
CA MET A 494 -25.13 48.59 5.62
C MET A 494 -23.94 49.18 4.85
N PHE A 495 -22.72 48.71 5.12
CA PHE A 495 -21.52 49.10 4.37
C PHE A 495 -21.56 48.63 2.92
N MET A 496 -21.96 47.37 2.67
CA MET A 496 -22.09 46.86 1.30
C MET A 496 -23.15 47.63 0.51
N PHE A 497 -24.30 47.91 1.13
CA PHE A 497 -25.33 48.72 0.50
C PHE A 497 -24.84 50.14 0.17
N LEU A 498 -24.15 50.80 1.11
CA LEU A 498 -23.59 52.13 0.88
C LEU A 498 -22.61 52.13 -0.30
N TYR A 499 -21.76 51.11 -0.41
CA TYR A 499 -20.83 50.96 -1.52
C TYR A 499 -21.56 50.85 -2.87
N ASP A 500 -22.59 49.99 -2.95
CA ASP A 500 -23.37 49.80 -4.18
C ASP A 500 -24.05 51.11 -4.62
N GLU A 501 -24.64 51.86 -3.69
CA GLU A 501 -25.28 53.16 -3.95
C GLU A 501 -24.30 54.23 -4.45
N VAL A 502 -23.05 54.20 -3.96
CA VAL A 502 -21.98 55.09 -4.45
C VAL A 502 -21.54 54.68 -5.87
N GLN A 503 -21.39 53.39 -6.15
CA GLN A 503 -21.02 52.89 -7.48
C GLN A 503 -22.10 53.13 -8.54
N GLU A 504 -23.38 53.03 -8.18
CA GLU A 504 -24.50 53.38 -9.06
C GLU A 504 -24.66 54.91 -9.27
N GLY A 505 -23.91 55.72 -8.51
CA GLY A 505 -23.86 57.18 -8.64
C GLY A 505 -25.00 57.92 -7.94
N TYR A 506 -25.70 57.26 -7.00
CA TYR A 506 -26.74 57.90 -6.20
C TYR A 506 -26.17 58.69 -5.01
N VAL A 507 -24.98 58.32 -4.53
CA VAL A 507 -24.26 58.97 -3.43
C VAL A 507 -22.85 59.38 -3.88
N THR A 508 -22.40 60.56 -3.46
CA THR A 508 -21.04 61.07 -3.75
C THR A 508 -20.25 61.26 -2.46
N LEU A 509 -19.08 60.63 -2.36
CA LEU A 509 -18.12 60.78 -1.27
C LEU A 509 -16.88 61.58 -1.75
N ASP A 510 -16.07 62.07 -0.81
CA ASP A 510 -14.76 62.64 -1.15
C ASP A 510 -13.72 61.54 -1.38
N ASP A 511 -12.57 61.90 -1.95
CA ASP A 511 -11.55 60.93 -2.37
C ASP A 511 -11.00 60.08 -1.20
N GLU A 512 -10.88 60.66 0.00
CA GLU A 512 -10.35 59.97 1.19
C GLU A 512 -11.36 58.96 1.79
N LEU A 513 -12.64 59.34 1.86
CA LEU A 513 -13.73 58.44 2.27
C LEU A 513 -13.98 57.36 1.23
N MET A 514 -13.83 57.68 -0.06
CA MET A 514 -13.94 56.71 -1.16
C MET A 514 -12.85 55.64 -1.04
N ASP A 515 -11.58 56.03 -0.88
CA ASP A 515 -10.47 55.08 -0.72
C ASP A 515 -10.68 54.19 0.53
N THR A 516 -11.19 54.77 1.61
CA THR A 516 -11.50 54.01 2.85
C THR A 516 -12.64 53.01 2.62
N LEU A 517 -13.71 53.44 1.94
CA LEU A 517 -14.86 52.60 1.62
C LEU A 517 -14.48 51.47 0.65
N ASP A 518 -13.65 51.76 -0.36
CA ASP A 518 -13.13 50.77 -1.31
C ASP A 518 -12.31 49.68 -0.59
N ASN A 519 -11.38 50.09 0.28
CA ASN A 519 -10.57 49.15 1.06
C ASN A 519 -11.42 48.30 2.02
N ALA A 520 -12.35 48.92 2.74
CA ALA A 520 -13.26 48.22 3.64
C ALA A 520 -14.16 47.24 2.87
N TYR A 521 -14.67 47.63 1.71
CA TYR A 521 -15.48 46.78 0.86
C TYR A 521 -14.69 45.56 0.35
N ILE A 522 -13.45 45.74 -0.10
CA ILE A 522 -12.59 44.62 -0.53
C ILE A 522 -12.42 43.60 0.60
N GLN A 523 -12.05 44.05 1.80
CA GLN A 523 -11.84 43.18 2.95
C GLN A 523 -13.12 42.49 3.40
N MET A 524 -14.22 43.24 3.56
CA MET A 524 -15.50 42.68 4.01
C MET A 524 -16.14 41.76 2.95
N SER A 525 -15.98 42.07 1.66
CA SER A 525 -16.46 41.22 0.55
C SER A 525 -15.69 39.91 0.49
N ALA A 526 -14.37 39.95 0.67
CA ALA A 526 -13.53 38.75 0.76
C ALA A 526 -13.91 37.91 1.98
N ALA A 527 -13.99 38.52 3.17
CA ALA A 527 -14.38 37.84 4.40
C ALA A 527 -15.79 37.23 4.30
N LYS A 528 -16.76 37.94 3.70
CA LYS A 528 -18.11 37.41 3.46
C LYS A 528 -18.08 36.21 2.52
N LYS A 529 -17.33 36.26 1.42
CA LYS A 529 -17.20 35.13 0.47
C LYS A 529 -16.47 33.92 1.06
N GLN A 530 -15.56 34.15 2.01
CA GLN A 530 -14.85 33.07 2.69
C GLN A 530 -15.66 32.49 3.83
N LEU A 531 -16.40 33.29 4.60
CA LEU A 531 -17.03 32.84 5.85
C LEU A 531 -18.54 32.62 5.72
N ARG A 532 -19.16 32.95 4.59
CA ARG A 532 -20.61 32.80 4.39
C ARG A 532 -20.96 32.34 2.98
N GLY A 533 -21.58 31.16 2.91
CA GLY A 533 -22.16 30.58 1.70
C GLY A 533 -23.61 30.99 1.48
N GLU A 534 -24.31 30.27 0.60
CA GLU A 534 -25.74 30.45 0.35
C GLU A 534 -26.60 29.94 1.51
N ASN A 535 -26.20 28.82 2.11
CA ASN A 535 -26.98 28.14 3.15
C ASN A 535 -26.23 27.95 4.47
N TYR A 536 -24.90 28.09 4.46
CA TYR A 536 -24.02 27.80 5.59
C TYR A 536 -23.11 28.98 5.94
N ASP A 537 -22.77 29.07 7.23
CA ASP A 537 -21.70 29.96 7.73
C ASP A 537 -20.49 29.10 8.12
N ARG A 538 -19.29 29.61 7.84
CA ARG A 538 -17.99 28.98 8.16
C ARG A 538 -17.25 29.85 9.17
N MET A 539 -16.88 29.22 10.28
CA MET A 539 -16.02 29.79 11.31
C MET A 539 -14.66 29.09 11.28
N LEU A 540 -13.57 29.82 11.46
CA LEU A 540 -12.23 29.24 11.61
C LEU A 540 -11.87 29.22 13.09
N VAL A 541 -11.40 28.08 13.58
CA VAL A 541 -10.94 27.89 14.95
C VAL A 541 -9.47 27.50 14.90
N TYR A 542 -8.61 28.35 15.47
CA TYR A 542 -7.18 28.09 15.57
C TYR A 542 -6.90 27.42 16.91
N LEU A 543 -6.30 26.23 16.86
CA LEU A 543 -6.05 25.37 18.00
C LEU A 543 -4.60 25.51 18.46
N THR A 544 -4.39 25.51 19.78
CA THR A 544 -3.05 25.40 20.39
C THR A 544 -2.52 23.97 20.36
N LEU A 545 -3.39 23.00 20.01
CA LEU A 545 -3.07 21.58 19.92
C LEU A 545 -2.47 21.22 18.57
N PRO A 546 -1.54 20.25 18.51
CA PRO A 546 -0.99 19.76 17.24
C PRO A 546 -2.07 19.08 16.38
N GLU A 547 -1.82 18.97 15.07
CA GLU A 547 -2.75 18.33 14.12
C GLU A 547 -3.07 16.87 14.50
N SER A 548 -2.05 16.13 14.96
CA SER A 548 -2.18 14.74 15.37
C SER A 548 -2.17 14.59 16.90
N GLY A 549 -3.13 13.86 17.46
CA GLY A 549 -3.06 13.40 18.85
C GLY A 549 -4.42 13.13 19.47
N ASP A 550 -4.43 12.23 20.46
CA ASP A 550 -5.68 11.85 21.15
C ASP A 550 -6.38 13.05 21.81
N LYS A 551 -5.61 14.01 22.36
CA LYS A 551 -6.16 15.25 22.91
C LYS A 551 -6.84 16.12 21.85
N THR A 552 -6.24 16.22 20.67
CA THR A 552 -6.82 16.96 19.54
C THR A 552 -8.12 16.30 19.12
N TYR A 553 -8.13 14.98 18.94
CA TYR A 553 -9.33 14.24 18.55
C TYR A 553 -10.47 14.35 19.57
N GLU A 554 -10.16 14.26 20.87
CA GLU A 554 -11.13 14.49 21.95
C GLU A 554 -11.67 15.93 21.92
N PHE A 555 -10.84 16.91 21.59
CA PHE A 555 -11.25 18.30 21.48
C PHE A 555 -12.11 18.55 20.22
N LEU A 556 -11.85 17.88 19.10
CA LEU A 556 -12.73 17.94 17.92
C LEU A 556 -14.14 17.43 18.26
N ASP A 557 -14.25 16.30 18.97
CA ASP A 557 -15.54 15.80 19.48
C ASP A 557 -16.19 16.81 20.43
N LYS A 558 -15.39 17.59 21.18
CA LYS A 558 -15.89 18.64 22.06
C LYS A 558 -16.41 19.86 21.29
N ILE A 559 -15.75 20.28 20.21
CA ILE A 559 -16.22 21.36 19.33
C ILE A 559 -17.60 21.01 18.78
N HIS A 560 -17.80 19.76 18.34
CA HIS A 560 -19.10 19.24 17.94
C HIS A 560 -20.14 19.35 19.05
N GLU A 561 -19.84 18.87 20.26
CA GLU A 561 -20.76 18.95 21.41
C GLU A 561 -21.18 20.41 21.73
N ILE A 562 -20.26 21.36 21.56
CA ILE A 562 -20.54 22.79 21.77
C ILE A 562 -21.42 23.33 20.62
N ALA A 563 -21.12 22.99 19.37
CA ALA A 563 -21.90 23.42 18.22
C ALA A 563 -23.35 22.88 18.29
N ASP A 564 -23.52 21.61 18.64
CA ASP A 564 -24.83 20.94 18.82
C ASP A 564 -25.74 21.66 19.81
N LYS A 565 -25.16 22.27 20.86
CA LYS A 565 -25.91 23.03 21.87
C LYS A 565 -26.56 24.29 21.29
N TYR A 566 -25.94 24.91 20.29
CA TYR A 566 -26.43 26.13 19.64
C TYR A 566 -27.30 25.84 18.41
N TYR A 567 -27.10 24.70 17.76
CA TYR A 567 -27.82 24.25 16.57
C TYR A 567 -28.49 22.87 16.78
N PRO A 568 -29.37 22.70 17.78
CA PRO A 568 -29.90 21.39 18.17
C PRO A 568 -30.91 20.78 17.19
N ASP A 569 -31.47 21.58 16.28
CA ASP A 569 -32.44 21.13 15.28
C ASP A 569 -31.74 20.66 13.98
N ASP A 570 -30.46 20.99 13.79
CA ASP A 570 -29.68 20.78 12.57
C ASP A 570 -28.34 20.06 12.85
N THR A 571 -28.31 19.23 13.90
CA THR A 571 -27.12 18.47 14.37
C THR A 571 -26.42 17.66 13.28
N ASP A 572 -27.17 17.13 12.31
CA ASP A 572 -26.62 16.33 11.20
C ASP A 572 -25.98 17.20 10.09
N ASP A 573 -26.12 18.53 10.18
CA ASP A 573 -25.65 19.51 9.18
C ASP A 573 -24.49 20.39 9.74
N ILE A 574 -23.84 19.96 10.82
CA ILE A 574 -22.66 20.62 11.39
C ILE A 574 -21.41 19.82 11.01
N TYR A 575 -20.39 20.52 10.50
CA TYR A 575 -19.15 19.88 10.04
C TYR A 575 -17.92 20.59 10.60
N VAL A 576 -16.96 19.83 11.11
CA VAL A 576 -15.65 20.30 11.55
C VAL A 576 -14.61 19.78 10.57
N VAL A 577 -14.07 20.65 9.73
CA VAL A 577 -13.18 20.28 8.63
C VAL A 577 -11.78 20.83 8.87
N GLY A 578 -10.76 20.00 8.71
CA GLY A 578 -9.36 20.41 8.84
C GLY A 578 -8.44 19.20 8.84
N ASN A 579 -7.12 19.43 8.80
CA ASN A 579 -6.14 18.34 8.81
C ASN A 579 -6.33 17.40 10.00
N SER A 580 -6.62 17.96 11.18
CA SER A 580 -6.93 17.20 12.40
C SER A 580 -8.14 16.28 12.24
N THR A 581 -9.23 16.76 11.64
CA THR A 581 -10.43 15.93 11.36
C THR A 581 -10.11 14.86 10.34
N ASN A 582 -9.38 15.21 9.28
CA ASN A 582 -8.98 14.27 8.23
C ASN A 582 -8.21 13.08 8.84
N GLU A 583 -7.24 13.36 9.71
CA GLU A 583 -6.50 12.33 10.43
C GLU A 583 -7.39 11.50 11.38
N TYR A 584 -8.34 12.14 12.06
CA TYR A 584 -9.24 11.45 12.96
C TYR A 584 -10.16 10.47 12.20
N ASP A 585 -10.69 10.89 11.05
CA ASP A 585 -11.49 10.05 10.16
C ASP A 585 -10.66 8.93 9.51
N PHE A 586 -9.40 9.19 9.18
CA PHE A 586 -8.46 8.13 8.78
C PHE A 586 -8.24 7.12 9.90
N LYS A 587 -8.08 7.57 11.15
CA LYS A 587 -7.93 6.68 12.33
C LYS A 587 -9.15 5.82 12.55
N LYS A 588 -10.36 6.40 12.52
CA LYS A 588 -11.64 5.67 12.64
C LYS A 588 -11.78 4.63 11.53
N SER A 589 -11.58 5.04 10.27
CA SER A 589 -11.68 4.16 9.10
C SER A 589 -10.66 3.02 9.13
N PHE A 590 -9.41 3.30 9.51
CA PHE A 590 -8.35 2.32 9.60
C PHE A 590 -8.64 1.20 10.59
N ALA A 591 -9.21 1.51 11.75
CA ALA A 591 -9.51 0.51 12.78
C ALA A 591 -10.50 -0.55 12.27
N GLU A 592 -11.53 -0.12 11.55
CA GLU A 592 -12.49 -1.03 10.91
C GLU A 592 -11.87 -1.81 9.76
N ASP A 593 -11.15 -1.11 8.87
CA ASP A 593 -10.51 -1.70 7.70
C ASP A 593 -9.46 -2.75 8.07
N ASN A 594 -8.66 -2.50 9.11
CA ASN A 594 -7.67 -3.46 9.60
C ASN A 594 -8.31 -4.79 10.01
N VAL A 595 -9.42 -4.76 10.74
CA VAL A 595 -10.14 -5.96 11.16
C VAL A 595 -10.72 -6.69 9.95
N VAL A 596 -11.40 -5.96 9.05
CA VAL A 596 -12.03 -6.54 7.85
C VAL A 596 -10.98 -7.21 6.96
N VAL A 597 -9.92 -6.49 6.63
CA VAL A 597 -8.85 -6.97 5.74
C VAL A 597 -8.13 -8.17 6.36
N SER A 598 -7.76 -8.10 7.64
CA SER A 598 -7.04 -9.19 8.32
C SER A 598 -7.87 -10.48 8.38
N VAL A 599 -9.15 -10.41 8.75
CA VAL A 599 -10.00 -11.60 8.86
C VAL A 599 -10.31 -12.19 7.48
N LEU A 600 -10.67 -11.33 6.51
CA LEU A 600 -11.08 -11.78 5.18
C LEU A 600 -9.92 -12.37 4.39
N SER A 601 -8.73 -11.77 4.48
CA SER A 601 -7.53 -12.28 3.84
C SER A 601 -7.17 -13.69 4.34
N ILE A 602 -7.16 -13.91 5.66
CA ILE A 602 -6.94 -15.24 6.26
C ILE A 602 -7.97 -16.26 5.76
N LEU A 603 -9.25 -15.87 5.72
CA LEU A 603 -10.33 -16.76 5.29
C LEU A 603 -10.18 -17.16 3.82
N ILE A 604 -9.97 -16.19 2.93
CA ILE A 604 -9.82 -16.45 1.48
C ILE A 604 -8.59 -17.33 1.24
N VAL A 605 -7.45 -16.99 1.84
CA VAL A 605 -6.22 -17.78 1.71
C VAL A 605 -6.41 -19.19 2.25
N LEU A 606 -7.08 -19.36 3.39
CA LEU A 606 -7.41 -20.67 3.94
C LEU A 606 -8.21 -21.51 2.95
N VAL A 607 -9.24 -20.93 2.32
CA VAL A 607 -10.07 -21.61 1.32
C VAL A 607 -9.25 -22.04 0.10
N VAL A 608 -8.40 -21.16 -0.41
CA VAL A 608 -7.52 -21.46 -1.55
C VAL A 608 -6.56 -22.58 -1.20
N LEU A 609 -5.88 -22.49 -0.05
CA LEU A 609 -4.90 -23.49 0.39
C LEU A 609 -5.56 -24.85 0.68
N LEU A 610 -6.78 -24.87 1.23
CA LEU A 610 -7.56 -26.10 1.42
C LEU A 610 -7.83 -26.79 0.08
N GLY A 611 -8.18 -26.02 -0.96
CA GLY A 611 -8.37 -26.52 -2.32
C GLY A 611 -7.08 -27.06 -2.93
N THR A 612 -5.96 -26.36 -2.73
CA THR A 612 -4.64 -26.72 -3.27
C THR A 612 -4.07 -27.99 -2.63
N PHE A 613 -3.98 -28.05 -1.30
CA PHE A 613 -3.32 -29.14 -0.59
C PHE A 613 -4.23 -30.31 -0.25
N LYS A 614 -5.56 -30.15 -0.38
CA LYS A 614 -6.54 -31.15 0.05
C LYS A 614 -6.27 -31.67 1.46
N SER A 615 -5.80 -30.80 2.36
CA SER A 615 -5.50 -31.11 3.76
C SER A 615 -5.75 -29.86 4.60
N VAL A 616 -6.24 -30.02 5.83
CA VAL A 616 -6.48 -28.89 6.75
C VAL A 616 -5.21 -28.47 7.50
N GLY A 617 -4.33 -29.43 7.84
CA GLY A 617 -3.12 -29.15 8.61
C GLY A 617 -2.10 -28.29 7.84
N MET A 618 -2.01 -28.45 6.52
CA MET A 618 -1.09 -27.68 5.67
C MET A 618 -1.44 -26.17 5.65
N PRO A 619 -2.68 -25.76 5.29
CA PRO A 619 -3.09 -24.36 5.34
C PRO A 619 -2.84 -23.67 6.67
N ILE A 620 -3.21 -24.31 7.79
CA ILE A 620 -3.05 -23.73 9.13
C ILE A 620 -1.57 -23.50 9.44
N LEU A 621 -0.72 -24.49 9.14
CA LEU A 621 0.72 -24.38 9.34
C LEU A 621 1.32 -23.24 8.53
N LEU A 622 0.94 -23.13 7.25
CA LEU A 622 1.40 -22.04 6.39
C LEU A 622 0.94 -20.68 6.91
N ILE A 623 -0.33 -20.53 7.26
CA ILE A 623 -0.88 -19.27 7.80
C ILE A 623 -0.12 -18.84 9.06
N ILE A 624 0.19 -19.74 10.00
CA ILE A 624 0.98 -19.39 11.20
C ILE A 624 2.37 -18.84 10.83
N VAL A 625 3.01 -19.44 9.83
CA VAL A 625 4.35 -19.02 9.37
C VAL A 625 4.31 -17.62 8.75
N ILE A 626 3.34 -17.39 7.85
CA ILE A 626 3.22 -16.13 7.11
C ILE A 626 2.69 -15.01 8.01
N GLN A 627 1.63 -15.27 8.78
CA GLN A 627 1.10 -14.30 9.74
C GLN A 627 2.14 -13.96 10.81
N GLY A 628 2.89 -14.96 11.28
CA GLY A 628 4.02 -14.75 12.17
C GLY A 628 5.08 -13.82 11.56
N SER A 629 5.40 -14.00 10.28
CA SER A 629 6.31 -13.08 9.58
C SER A 629 5.77 -11.64 9.52
N ILE A 630 4.47 -11.46 9.29
CA ILE A 630 3.83 -10.14 9.23
C ILE A 630 3.91 -9.45 10.60
N TRP A 631 3.58 -10.15 11.68
CA TRP A 631 3.68 -9.59 13.04
C TRP A 631 5.13 -9.24 13.41
N ILE A 632 6.11 -10.09 13.05
CA ILE A 632 7.53 -9.78 13.26
C ILE A 632 7.93 -8.54 12.47
N ASN A 633 7.44 -8.40 11.24
CA ASN A 633 7.71 -7.24 10.40
C ASN A 633 7.18 -5.93 11.00
N PHE A 634 5.98 -5.96 11.58
CA PHE A 634 5.34 -4.78 12.17
C PHE A 634 5.61 -4.59 13.67
N ALA A 635 6.30 -5.53 14.31
CA ALA A 635 6.89 -5.30 15.63
C ALA A 635 8.13 -4.38 15.57
N VAL A 636 8.82 -4.31 14.43
CA VAL A 636 10.05 -3.52 14.28
C VAL A 636 9.81 -2.00 14.43
N PRO A 637 8.80 -1.38 13.78
CA PRO A 637 8.46 0.02 14.01
C PRO A 637 8.22 0.35 15.49
N THR A 638 7.50 -0.50 16.21
CA THR A 638 7.26 -0.35 17.66
C THR A 638 8.54 -0.42 18.49
N ILE A 639 9.47 -1.29 18.14
CA ILE A 639 10.74 -1.45 18.87
C ILE A 639 11.68 -0.27 18.64
N ILE A 640 11.64 0.34 17.44
CA ILE A 640 12.51 1.45 17.04
C ILE A 640 11.84 2.81 17.34
N ASP A 641 10.56 2.81 17.71
CA ASP A 641 9.73 4.00 17.92
C ASP A 641 9.68 4.90 16.69
N SER A 642 9.45 4.28 15.53
CA SER A 642 9.38 4.95 14.23
C SER A 642 7.93 4.92 13.73
N PRO A 643 7.27 6.09 13.57
CA PRO A 643 5.89 6.14 13.12
C PRO A 643 5.74 5.58 11.70
N LEU A 644 4.72 4.75 11.51
CA LEU A 644 4.41 4.12 10.24
C LEU A 644 3.11 4.68 9.69
N PHE A 645 3.12 5.13 8.44
CA PHE A 645 1.88 5.53 7.76
C PHE A 645 0.87 4.37 7.78
N PHE A 646 -0.35 4.62 8.28
CA PHE A 646 -1.34 3.59 8.56
C PHE A 646 -1.65 2.70 7.34
N LEU A 647 -1.74 3.31 6.15
CA LEU A 647 -2.06 2.59 4.92
C LEU A 647 -0.93 1.65 4.49
N SER A 648 0.32 1.99 4.79
CA SER A 648 1.46 1.12 4.52
C SER A 648 1.30 -0.23 5.21
N TYR A 649 0.74 -0.26 6.43
CA TYR A 649 0.46 -1.51 7.15
C TYR A 649 -0.58 -2.37 6.42
N LEU A 650 -1.73 -1.80 6.03
CA LEU A 650 -2.82 -2.56 5.37
C LEU A 650 -2.38 -3.12 4.01
N ILE A 651 -1.72 -2.29 3.21
CA ILE A 651 -1.19 -2.67 1.90
C ILE A 651 -0.16 -3.79 2.05
N VAL A 652 0.85 -3.57 2.89
CA VAL A 652 1.98 -4.50 2.98
C VAL A 652 1.59 -5.81 3.64
N SER A 653 0.72 -5.81 4.67
CA SER A 653 0.21 -7.04 5.28
C SER A 653 -0.57 -7.89 4.26
N SER A 654 -1.41 -7.26 3.43
CA SER A 654 -2.18 -7.94 2.39
C SER A 654 -1.29 -8.50 1.28
N ILE A 655 -0.29 -7.73 0.83
CA ILE A 655 0.68 -8.19 -0.17
C ILE A 655 1.53 -9.35 0.38
N GLN A 656 2.02 -9.26 1.61
CA GLN A 656 2.84 -10.31 2.22
C GLN A 656 2.03 -11.59 2.47
N MET A 657 0.73 -11.48 2.77
CA MET A 657 -0.16 -12.64 2.86
C MET A 657 -0.36 -13.33 1.51
N GLY A 658 -0.01 -12.72 0.40
CA GLY A 658 0.01 -13.37 -0.90
C GLY A 658 1.40 -13.83 -1.31
N ALA A 659 2.25 -12.84 -1.56
CA ALA A 659 3.57 -12.98 -2.16
C ALA A 659 4.47 -13.96 -1.39
N ASN A 660 4.43 -13.92 -0.06
CA ASN A 660 5.37 -14.67 0.75
C ASN A 660 4.88 -16.12 0.98
N ILE A 661 3.61 -16.41 0.65
CA ILE A 661 3.06 -17.77 0.64
C ILE A 661 3.62 -18.58 -0.52
N ASP A 662 3.93 -17.95 -1.64
CA ASP A 662 4.39 -18.62 -2.86
C ASP A 662 5.64 -19.48 -2.57
N TYR A 663 6.61 -18.94 -1.84
CA TYR A 663 7.81 -19.68 -1.41
C TYR A 663 7.47 -20.86 -0.51
N ALA A 664 6.52 -20.66 0.40
CA ALA A 664 6.10 -21.67 1.34
C ALA A 664 5.34 -22.81 0.65
N ILE A 665 4.51 -22.50 -0.37
CA ILE A 665 3.83 -23.47 -1.23
C ILE A 665 4.83 -24.29 -2.03
N VAL A 666 5.87 -23.67 -2.61
CA VAL A 666 6.88 -24.38 -3.42
C VAL A 666 7.65 -25.39 -2.56
N ILE A 667 8.14 -24.98 -1.38
CA ILE A 667 8.82 -25.89 -0.45
C ILE A 667 7.88 -27.00 0.00
N SER A 668 6.66 -26.65 0.39
CA SER A 668 5.66 -27.60 0.89
C SER A 668 5.26 -28.64 -0.16
N SER A 669 4.98 -28.19 -1.37
CA SER A 669 4.57 -29.07 -2.48
C SER A 669 5.69 -30.01 -2.87
N ARG A 670 6.92 -29.49 -2.98
CA ARG A 670 8.09 -30.31 -3.29
C ARG A 670 8.37 -31.32 -2.17
N PHE A 671 8.28 -30.92 -0.91
CA PHE A 671 8.45 -31.82 0.23
C PHE A 671 7.42 -32.96 0.20
N LEU A 672 6.14 -32.65 -0.05
CA LEU A 672 5.08 -33.66 -0.16
C LEU A 672 5.29 -34.63 -1.34
N GLU A 673 5.89 -34.17 -2.45
CA GLU A 673 6.23 -35.03 -3.59
C GLU A 673 7.35 -36.03 -3.26
N VAL A 674 8.38 -35.59 -2.53
CA VAL A 674 9.58 -36.41 -2.29
C VAL A 674 9.57 -37.17 -0.97
N LYS A 675 8.75 -36.79 0.02
CA LYS A 675 8.78 -37.36 1.37
C LYS A 675 8.58 -38.88 1.43
N ASP A 676 7.82 -39.43 0.48
CA ASP A 676 7.51 -40.87 0.44
C ASP A 676 8.52 -41.67 -0.41
N THR A 677 9.41 -40.98 -1.15
CA THR A 677 10.38 -41.62 -2.07
C THR A 677 11.81 -41.65 -1.52
N MET A 678 12.15 -40.81 -0.54
CA MET A 678 13.50 -40.73 0.04
C MET A 678 13.46 -40.48 1.57
N PRO A 679 14.56 -40.77 2.31
CA PRO A 679 14.61 -40.53 3.75
C PRO A 679 14.37 -39.06 4.09
N LYS A 680 13.68 -38.77 5.20
CA LYS A 680 13.24 -37.41 5.58
C LYS A 680 14.35 -36.34 5.56
N ARG A 681 15.56 -36.72 5.97
CA ARG A 681 16.73 -35.82 5.95
C ARG A 681 17.14 -35.46 4.52
N ASP A 682 17.12 -36.43 3.62
CA ASP A 682 17.51 -36.19 2.23
C ASP A 682 16.35 -35.52 1.47
N ALA A 683 15.10 -35.83 1.83
CA ALA A 683 13.90 -35.15 1.33
C ALA A 683 13.93 -33.64 1.57
N ILE A 684 14.26 -33.21 2.79
CA ILE A 684 14.29 -31.78 3.11
C ILE A 684 15.48 -31.07 2.43
N ILE A 685 16.64 -31.75 2.33
CA ILE A 685 17.81 -31.21 1.62
C ILE A 685 17.53 -31.08 0.12
N ASP A 686 16.90 -32.07 -0.51
CA ASP A 686 16.50 -31.99 -1.92
C ASP A 686 15.49 -30.87 -2.14
N THR A 687 14.48 -30.80 -1.29
CA THR A 687 13.43 -29.76 -1.32
C THR A 687 14.04 -28.36 -1.28
N LEU A 688 14.93 -28.10 -0.31
CA LEU A 688 15.56 -26.79 -0.16
C LEU A 688 16.50 -26.45 -1.32
N ASN A 689 17.29 -27.40 -1.81
CA ASN A 689 18.13 -27.15 -3.00
C ASN A 689 17.31 -26.89 -4.26
N PHE A 690 16.12 -27.48 -4.36
CA PHE A 690 15.20 -27.24 -5.47
C PHE A 690 14.56 -25.85 -5.38
N ALA A 691 14.10 -25.44 -4.20
CA ALA A 691 13.39 -24.18 -4.01
C ALA A 691 14.32 -22.96 -3.91
N PHE A 692 15.55 -23.13 -3.40
CA PHE A 692 16.46 -22.02 -3.08
C PHE A 692 16.78 -21.08 -4.24
N PRO A 693 17.10 -21.54 -5.47
CA PRO A 693 17.34 -20.64 -6.58
C PRO A 693 16.13 -19.75 -6.88
N THR A 694 14.92 -20.30 -6.82
CA THR A 694 13.69 -19.52 -7.05
C THR A 694 13.47 -18.49 -5.94
N ILE A 695 13.59 -18.90 -4.66
CA ILE A 695 13.36 -18.04 -3.49
C ILE A 695 14.37 -16.89 -3.45
N ILE A 696 15.66 -17.16 -3.66
CA ILE A 696 16.69 -16.13 -3.60
C ILE A 696 16.56 -15.15 -4.77
N THR A 697 16.21 -15.64 -5.98
CA THR A 697 16.02 -14.78 -7.16
C THR A 697 14.88 -13.81 -6.91
N SER A 698 13.69 -14.36 -6.66
CA SER A 698 12.48 -13.58 -6.40
C SER A 698 12.62 -12.66 -5.20
N GLY A 699 12.99 -13.25 -4.07
CA GLY A 699 13.01 -12.56 -2.80
C GLY A 699 14.03 -11.44 -2.76
N SER A 700 15.18 -11.58 -3.44
CA SER A 700 16.14 -10.48 -3.55
C SER A 700 15.65 -9.36 -4.46
N MET A 701 14.95 -9.66 -5.56
CA MET A 701 14.33 -8.63 -6.42
C MET A 701 13.27 -7.85 -5.64
N MET A 702 12.39 -8.54 -4.92
CA MET A 702 11.34 -7.92 -4.12
C MET A 702 11.90 -7.12 -2.94
N ALA A 703 12.88 -7.66 -2.21
CA ALA A 703 13.54 -6.97 -1.11
C ALA A 703 14.27 -5.71 -1.60
N ALA A 704 15.03 -5.81 -2.69
CA ALA A 704 15.75 -4.68 -3.25
C ALA A 704 14.79 -3.61 -3.80
N ALA A 705 13.72 -4.00 -4.50
CA ALA A 705 12.69 -3.08 -4.96
C ALA A 705 12.02 -2.34 -3.80
N GLY A 706 11.63 -3.06 -2.75
CA GLY A 706 11.05 -2.46 -1.54
C GLY A 706 11.99 -1.47 -0.86
N ILE A 707 13.25 -1.87 -0.63
CA ILE A 707 14.25 -0.99 0.00
C ILE A 707 14.52 0.27 -0.84
N LEU A 708 14.66 0.13 -2.17
CA LEU A 708 14.88 1.27 -3.07
C LEU A 708 13.70 2.24 -3.06
N ILE A 709 12.46 1.73 -3.14
CA ILE A 709 11.27 2.55 -2.97
C ILE A 709 11.31 3.26 -1.62
N GLY A 710 11.61 2.53 -0.55
CA GLY A 710 11.63 3.03 0.82
C GLY A 710 12.71 4.07 1.14
N GLN A 711 13.66 4.33 0.22
CA GLN A 711 14.79 5.23 0.42
C GLN A 711 14.89 6.35 -0.63
N MET A 712 14.12 6.28 -1.71
CA MET A 712 14.29 7.16 -2.87
C MET A 712 13.03 7.95 -3.25
N THR A 713 12.04 8.04 -2.35
CA THR A 713 10.89 8.95 -2.49
C THR A 713 10.78 9.95 -1.37
N SER A 714 10.20 11.10 -1.71
CA SER A 714 9.73 12.12 -0.78
C SER A 714 8.32 11.88 -0.22
N ASN A 715 7.55 10.94 -0.78
CA ASN A 715 6.20 10.64 -0.29
C ASN A 715 6.21 9.60 0.85
N ALA A 716 5.75 9.99 2.04
CA ALA A 716 5.78 9.15 3.24
C ALA A 716 4.99 7.82 3.11
N ALA A 717 3.85 7.82 2.41
CA ALA A 717 3.07 6.61 2.20
C ALA A 717 3.84 5.58 1.36
N ILE A 718 4.49 6.04 0.29
CA ILE A 718 5.32 5.19 -0.58
C ILE A 718 6.58 4.71 0.16
N VAL A 719 7.22 5.58 0.95
CA VAL A 719 8.35 5.23 1.83
C VAL A 719 7.97 4.10 2.78
N GLY A 720 6.86 4.26 3.52
CA GLY A 720 6.37 3.27 4.48
C GLY A 720 6.05 1.93 3.84
N ILE A 721 5.46 1.93 2.64
CA ILE A 721 5.20 0.72 1.85
C ILE A 721 6.54 0.05 1.48
N GLY A 722 7.48 0.81 0.92
CA GLY A 722 8.77 0.29 0.46
C GLY A 722 9.58 -0.34 1.60
N GLN A 723 9.78 0.39 2.70
CA GLN A 723 10.55 -0.09 3.85
C GLN A 723 9.92 -1.33 4.49
N SER A 724 8.61 -1.29 4.73
CA SER A 724 7.88 -2.41 5.35
C SER A 724 7.84 -3.63 4.44
N LEU A 725 7.70 -3.44 3.13
CA LEU A 725 7.74 -4.54 2.17
C LEU A 725 9.13 -5.15 2.07
N GLY A 726 10.16 -4.33 1.88
CA GLY A 726 11.55 -4.79 1.75
C GLY A 726 12.01 -5.57 2.99
N ARG A 727 11.76 -5.01 4.17
CA ARG A 727 12.04 -5.66 5.47
C ARG A 727 11.26 -6.97 5.61
N GLY A 728 9.96 -6.93 5.38
CA GLY A 728 9.12 -8.11 5.58
C GLY A 728 9.40 -9.24 4.58
N THR A 729 9.80 -8.93 3.35
CA THR A 729 10.30 -9.92 2.39
C THR A 729 11.56 -10.59 2.90
N ILE A 730 12.54 -9.85 3.44
CA ILE A 730 13.75 -10.43 4.03
C ILE A 730 13.42 -11.35 5.20
N ILE A 731 12.54 -10.90 6.11
CA ILE A 731 12.07 -11.68 7.26
C ILE A 731 11.38 -12.96 6.78
N SER A 732 10.52 -12.86 5.77
CA SER A 732 9.82 -14.01 5.20
C SER A 732 10.76 -15.01 4.52
N ILE A 733 11.75 -14.56 3.75
CA ILE A 733 12.77 -15.46 3.17
C ILE A 733 13.47 -16.24 4.29
N PHE A 734 13.86 -15.54 5.37
CA PHE A 734 14.51 -16.18 6.50
C PHE A 734 13.60 -17.23 7.16
N ILE A 735 12.36 -16.88 7.47
CA ILE A 735 11.40 -17.79 8.11
C ILE A 735 11.10 -19.00 7.20
N VAL A 736 10.87 -18.78 5.91
CA VAL A 736 10.57 -19.85 4.96
C VAL A 736 11.76 -20.78 4.73
N MET A 737 12.99 -20.26 4.77
CA MET A 737 14.20 -21.07 4.59
C MET A 737 14.64 -21.82 5.84
N PHE A 738 14.45 -21.26 7.04
CA PHE A 738 15.02 -21.79 8.29
C PHE A 738 13.98 -22.33 9.27
N ILE A 739 12.70 -21.98 9.16
CA ILE A 739 11.66 -22.36 10.13
C ILE A 739 10.61 -23.28 9.51
N LEU A 740 10.09 -22.93 8.33
CA LEU A 740 9.09 -23.73 7.63
C LEU A 740 9.50 -25.20 7.41
N PRO A 741 10.74 -25.54 6.98
CA PRO A 741 11.16 -26.92 6.77
C PRO A 741 11.04 -27.76 8.05
N GLN A 742 11.31 -27.14 9.20
CA GLN A 742 11.27 -27.77 10.51
C GLN A 742 9.83 -28.01 10.96
N LEU A 743 8.95 -27.04 10.72
CA LEU A 743 7.51 -27.16 10.96
C LEU A 743 6.90 -28.27 10.11
N LEU A 744 7.28 -28.39 8.84
CA LEU A 744 6.82 -29.48 7.97
C LEU A 744 7.26 -30.86 8.48
N LEU A 745 8.51 -30.99 8.94
CA LEU A 745 9.05 -32.25 9.47
C LEU A 745 8.33 -32.72 10.75
N ILE A 746 7.91 -31.81 11.62
CA ILE A 746 7.15 -32.14 12.84
C ILE A 746 5.66 -32.30 12.55
N GLY A 747 5.13 -31.41 11.72
CA GLY A 747 3.72 -31.32 11.35
C GLY A 747 3.24 -32.44 10.44
N GLU A 748 4.14 -33.21 9.82
CA GLU A 748 3.83 -34.30 8.88
C GLU A 748 2.73 -35.24 9.39
N ARG A 749 2.79 -35.61 10.69
CA ARG A 749 1.79 -36.51 11.28
C ARG A 749 0.39 -35.89 11.35
N ILE A 750 0.31 -34.58 11.52
CA ILE A 750 -0.96 -33.83 11.52
C ILE A 750 -1.44 -33.72 10.08
N ILE A 751 -0.56 -33.31 9.17
CA ILE A 751 -0.83 -33.14 7.74
C ILE A 751 -1.39 -34.42 7.11
N ASP A 752 -0.76 -35.57 7.37
CA ASP A 752 -1.18 -36.87 6.83
C ASP A 752 -2.52 -37.32 7.43
N LYS A 753 -2.80 -37.01 8.71
CA LYS A 753 -4.08 -37.33 9.35
C LYS A 753 -5.22 -36.44 8.86
N THR A 754 -4.93 -35.20 8.46
CA THR A 754 -5.92 -34.23 7.99
C THR A 754 -6.06 -34.21 6.47
N SER A 755 -5.33 -35.07 5.75
CA SER A 755 -5.41 -35.16 4.30
C SER A 755 -6.72 -35.81 3.85
N PHE A 756 -7.42 -35.17 2.92
CA PHE A 756 -8.63 -35.67 2.27
C PHE A 756 -8.31 -36.60 1.10
N SER A 757 -7.03 -36.80 0.77
CA SER A 757 -6.63 -37.69 -0.31
C SER A 757 -6.78 -39.15 0.12
N VAL A 758 -7.73 -39.85 -0.50
CA VAL A 758 -7.85 -41.31 -0.39
C VAL A 758 -6.54 -41.90 -0.89
N LYS A 759 -5.78 -42.59 -0.04
CA LYS A 759 -4.62 -43.38 -0.48
C LYS A 759 -5.11 -44.31 -1.58
N ASN A 760 -4.77 -44.01 -2.84
CA ASN A 760 -5.07 -44.91 -3.94
C ASN A 760 -4.46 -46.27 -3.58
N PRO A 761 -5.27 -47.33 -3.43
CA PRO A 761 -4.72 -48.65 -3.22
C PRO A 761 -3.80 -48.94 -4.41
N ILE A 762 -2.56 -49.27 -4.08
CA ILE A 762 -1.53 -49.69 -5.04
C ILE A 762 -2.18 -50.66 -6.04
N PRO A 763 -1.96 -50.50 -7.36
CA PRO A 763 -2.65 -51.28 -8.37
C PRO A 763 -2.57 -52.78 -8.05
N ARG A 764 -3.74 -53.43 -8.00
CA ARG A 764 -3.85 -54.90 -7.99
C ARG A 764 -3.10 -55.43 -9.20
N HIS A 765 -2.04 -56.18 -8.96
CA HIS A 765 -1.40 -56.95 -10.01
C HIS A 765 -2.16 -58.28 -10.17
N GLU A 766 -3.03 -58.35 -11.17
CA GLU A 766 -3.42 -59.64 -11.76
C GLU A 766 -2.31 -60.07 -12.71
N SER A 767 -1.53 -61.08 -12.32
CA SER A 767 -0.60 -61.76 -13.23
C SER A 767 -1.19 -63.10 -13.62
N THR A 768 -1.42 -63.30 -14.92
CA THR A 768 -1.80 -64.59 -15.51
C THR A 768 -0.53 -65.31 -15.95
N GLY A 769 0.33 -65.66 -14.99
CA GLY A 769 1.60 -66.33 -15.22
C GLY A 769 1.77 -67.52 -14.29
N ARG A 770 2.31 -68.64 -14.80
CA ARG A 770 2.41 -69.93 -14.11
C ARG A 770 3.35 -69.92 -12.88
N LYS A 771 4.02 -68.80 -12.60
CA LYS A 771 4.99 -68.68 -11.51
C LYS A 771 5.21 -67.21 -11.13
N VAL A 772 4.70 -66.83 -9.96
CA VAL A 772 4.88 -65.48 -9.38
C VAL A 772 5.80 -65.60 -8.18
N VAL A 773 6.90 -64.82 -8.17
CA VAL A 773 7.80 -64.74 -7.02
C VAL A 773 7.52 -63.45 -6.27
N VAL A 774 7.04 -63.57 -5.05
CA VAL A 774 6.78 -62.44 -4.14
C VAL A 774 7.83 -62.42 -3.05
N SER A 775 8.53 -61.29 -2.92
CA SER A 775 9.45 -61.04 -1.81
C SER A 775 8.87 -59.93 -0.95
N GLY A 776 8.12 -60.29 0.10
CA GLY A 776 7.44 -59.32 0.96
C GLY A 776 6.51 -59.94 2.00
N ILE A 777 5.84 -59.09 2.78
CA ILE A 777 4.79 -59.51 3.73
C ILE A 777 3.47 -59.63 2.97
N VAL A 778 2.93 -60.85 2.94
CA VAL A 778 1.67 -61.20 2.27
C VAL A 778 0.57 -61.42 3.31
N ARG A 779 -0.65 -60.92 3.04
CA ARG A 779 -1.83 -61.16 3.89
C ARG A 779 -2.91 -61.91 3.09
N GLY A 780 -3.33 -63.09 3.58
CA GLY A 780 -4.38 -63.93 3.00
C GLY A 780 -4.98 -64.88 4.04
N GLU A 781 -6.14 -65.47 3.76
CA GLU A 781 -6.83 -66.40 4.67
C GLU A 781 -6.40 -67.86 4.41
N ILE A 782 -6.08 -68.58 5.48
CA ILE A 782 -5.75 -70.01 5.44
C ILE A 782 -6.74 -70.73 6.36
N HIS A 783 -7.60 -71.58 5.79
CA HIS A 783 -8.50 -72.42 6.59
C HIS A 783 -7.84 -73.78 6.90
N GLY A 784 -7.26 -73.92 8.10
CA GLY A 784 -6.65 -75.16 8.60
C GLY A 784 -5.65 -74.92 9.75
N THR A 785 -5.00 -75.97 10.27
CA THR A 785 -3.90 -75.86 11.27
C THR A 785 -2.54 -76.11 10.65
N ILE A 786 -1.62 -75.14 10.78
CA ILE A 786 -0.22 -75.24 10.35
C ILE A 786 0.67 -75.45 11.58
N ASN A 787 1.53 -76.47 11.55
CA ASN A 787 2.67 -76.61 12.46
C ASN A 787 3.93 -76.92 11.63
N GLY A 788 4.89 -75.99 11.58
CA GLY A 788 6.16 -76.14 10.86
C GLY A 788 6.75 -74.82 10.35
N VAL A 789 7.99 -74.86 9.85
CA VAL A 789 8.64 -73.74 9.15
C VAL A 789 8.20 -73.76 7.69
N VAL A 790 7.56 -72.69 7.22
CA VAL A 790 6.97 -72.61 5.87
C VAL A 790 7.92 -71.90 4.90
N ASN A 791 8.40 -72.63 3.90
CA ASN A 791 8.97 -72.09 2.67
C ASN A 791 8.05 -72.51 1.52
N ALA A 792 7.33 -71.57 0.88
CA ALA A 792 6.30 -71.89 -0.12
C ALA A 792 6.60 -71.26 -1.48
N VAL A 793 6.36 -72.04 -2.54
CA VAL A 793 6.28 -71.59 -3.94
C VAL A 793 4.85 -71.90 -4.38
N VAL A 794 4.11 -70.90 -4.85
CA VAL A 794 2.71 -71.07 -5.27
C VAL A 794 2.66 -71.21 -6.79
N ASP A 795 2.05 -72.29 -7.27
CA ASP A 795 1.81 -72.60 -8.69
C ASP A 795 0.29 -72.67 -8.90
N GLY A 796 -0.29 -71.61 -9.48
CA GLY A 796 -1.74 -71.42 -9.65
C GLY A 796 -2.14 -69.94 -9.71
N ASP A 797 -3.44 -69.65 -9.91
CA ASP A 797 -3.99 -68.29 -9.81
C ASP A 797 -3.88 -67.82 -8.35
N VAL A 798 -3.17 -66.72 -8.10
CA VAL A 798 -2.95 -66.20 -6.75
C VAL A 798 -3.49 -64.79 -6.64
N ASP A 799 -4.49 -64.60 -5.78
CA ASP A 799 -4.97 -63.28 -5.37
C ASP A 799 -4.19 -62.84 -4.13
N LEU A 800 -3.36 -61.79 -4.26
CA LEU A 800 -2.40 -61.37 -3.23
C LEU A 800 -2.52 -59.87 -2.96
N SER A 801 -2.54 -59.52 -1.67
CA SER A 801 -2.33 -58.16 -1.20
C SER A 801 -0.92 -58.05 -0.59
N VAL A 802 -0.03 -57.31 -1.25
CA VAL A 802 1.35 -57.10 -0.82
C VAL A 802 1.47 -55.78 -0.07
N ILE A 803 1.95 -55.85 1.18
CA ILE A 803 2.05 -54.68 2.07
C ILE A 803 3.37 -53.92 1.85
N SER A 804 4.44 -54.64 1.46
CA SER A 804 5.76 -54.08 1.11
C SER A 804 6.62 -55.16 0.44
N GLY A 805 7.27 -54.83 -0.68
CA GLY A 805 8.10 -55.78 -1.45
C GLY A 805 7.92 -55.67 -2.98
N ASN A 806 8.72 -56.43 -3.73
CA ASN A 806 8.60 -56.54 -5.19
C ASN A 806 7.92 -57.85 -5.59
N VAL A 807 7.04 -57.77 -6.60
CA VAL A 807 6.45 -58.91 -7.30
C VAL A 807 7.13 -59.03 -8.66
N ARG A 808 7.59 -60.24 -9.02
CA ARG A 808 8.18 -60.51 -10.34
C ARG A 808 7.58 -61.77 -10.94
N ASP A 809 7.21 -61.68 -12.22
CA ASP A 809 6.88 -62.84 -13.05
C ASP A 809 8.18 -63.51 -13.49
N ALA A 810 8.25 -64.84 -13.35
CA ALA A 810 9.48 -65.57 -13.61
C ALA A 810 9.83 -65.75 -15.10
N ASP A 811 8.95 -65.35 -16.03
CA ASP A 811 9.10 -65.57 -17.48
C ASP A 811 9.69 -64.38 -18.26
N SER A 812 10.01 -63.24 -17.63
CA SER A 812 10.76 -62.15 -18.28
C SER A 812 12.27 -62.40 -18.19
N GLY A 813 12.86 -62.87 -19.30
CA GLY A 813 14.26 -63.28 -19.40
C GLY A 813 15.28 -62.15 -19.37
N ASP A 814 15.48 -61.51 -18.21
CA ASP A 814 16.64 -60.66 -17.97
C ASP A 814 17.65 -61.35 -17.04
N THR A 815 18.89 -61.44 -17.54
CA THR A 815 20.03 -62.12 -16.93
C THR A 815 20.51 -61.43 -15.64
N VAL A 816 20.85 -62.27 -14.66
CA VAL A 816 21.39 -61.91 -13.35
C VAL A 816 22.82 -61.36 -13.48
N SER A 817 23.08 -60.16 -12.96
CA SER A 817 24.42 -59.72 -12.55
C SER A 817 24.39 -59.29 -11.07
N GLU A 818 25.08 -60.10 -10.26
CA GLU A 818 25.61 -59.96 -8.90
C GLU A 818 24.86 -59.14 -7.81
N ALA A 819 24.62 -59.83 -6.70
CA ALA A 819 24.12 -59.31 -5.43
C ALA A 819 25.21 -58.54 -4.64
N PRO A 820 24.84 -57.53 -3.82
CA PRO A 820 25.77 -56.95 -2.86
C PRO A 820 26.00 -57.92 -1.68
N LYS A 821 27.27 -58.10 -1.31
CA LYS A 821 27.74 -58.88 -0.15
C LYS A 821 27.08 -58.41 1.15
N ARG A 822 26.55 -59.35 1.92
CA ARG A 822 26.18 -59.18 3.34
C ARG A 822 27.44 -58.87 4.17
N ILE A 823 27.42 -57.76 4.90
CA ILE A 823 28.33 -57.51 6.02
C ILE A 823 27.74 -58.23 7.23
N THR A 824 28.33 -59.35 7.62
CA THR A 824 28.12 -59.99 8.93
C THR A 824 29.15 -59.46 9.91
N GLY A 825 28.67 -58.89 11.02
CA GLY A 825 29.51 -58.46 12.14
C GLY A 825 30.26 -59.65 12.73
N ALA A 826 31.58 -59.50 12.86
CA ALA A 826 32.43 -60.42 13.60
C ALA A 826 32.67 -59.83 15.00
N VAL A 827 32.31 -60.62 15.99
CA VAL A 827 32.76 -60.51 17.39
C VAL A 827 34.28 -60.70 17.39
N VAL A 828 35.02 -59.76 17.95
CA VAL A 828 36.47 -59.89 18.18
C VAL A 828 36.68 -60.15 19.68
N GLU A 829 37.10 -61.38 19.99
CA GLU A 829 37.67 -61.78 21.26
C GLU A 829 39.01 -61.06 21.50
N SER A 830 39.18 -60.61 22.73
CA SER A 830 40.43 -60.09 23.27
C SER A 830 41.49 -61.18 23.36
N THR A 831 42.65 -60.97 22.76
CA THR A 831 43.91 -61.51 23.28
C THR A 831 44.99 -60.46 23.16
N ALA A 832 45.53 -60.07 24.32
CA ALA A 832 46.72 -59.26 24.45
C ALA A 832 47.95 -60.13 24.16
N ASN A 833 48.93 -59.58 23.44
CA ASN A 833 50.33 -59.88 23.71
C ASN A 833 51.23 -58.73 23.25
N GLU A 834 52.18 -58.43 24.13
CA GLU A 834 53.13 -57.32 24.14
C GLU A 834 54.33 -57.52 23.20
N THR A 835 55.17 -56.48 23.15
CA THR A 835 56.57 -56.37 22.67
C THR A 835 56.73 -56.22 21.14
N ASP A 836 57.60 -55.39 20.58
CA ASP A 836 58.71 -54.52 21.01
C ASP A 836 58.92 -53.58 19.79
N ASP A 837 58.95 -52.26 19.95
CA ASP A 837 60.16 -51.43 20.06
C ASP A 837 60.78 -51.03 18.71
N SER A 838 60.81 -49.71 18.46
CA SER A 838 61.92 -48.93 17.84
C SER A 838 61.43 -47.71 17.04
N PRO A 839 62.17 -46.60 17.03
CA PRO A 839 61.61 -45.26 17.21
C PRO A 839 61.99 -44.24 16.11
N GLU A 840 61.65 -42.97 16.40
CA GLU A 840 62.14 -41.71 15.78
C GLU A 840 61.51 -41.31 14.44
N GLY A 841 61.05 -40.06 14.22
CA GLY A 841 61.09 -38.85 15.02
C GLY A 841 60.74 -37.62 14.15
N GLY A 842 60.26 -36.54 14.80
CA GLY A 842 60.31 -35.13 14.36
C GLY A 842 59.18 -34.64 13.44
N GLU A 843 58.33 -33.71 13.90
CA GLU A 843 58.49 -32.23 13.82
C GLU A 843 58.39 -31.74 12.36
N GLU A 844 57.45 -30.88 11.93
CA GLU A 844 56.61 -29.83 12.54
C GLU A 844 55.20 -29.82 11.92
#